data_AF-A0A9W8KDB1-F1
#
_entry.id   AF-A0A9W8KDB1-F1
#
_cell.length_a   1.000
_cell.length_b   1.000
_cell.length_c   1.000
_cell.angle_alpha   90.00
_cell.angle_beta   90.00
_cell.angle_gamma   90.00
#
_symmetry.space_group_name_H-M   'P 1'
#
loop_
_entity.id
_entity.type
_entity.pdbx_description
1 polymer ?
#
loop_
_entity_poly.entity_id
_entity_poly.type
_entity_poly.pdbx_seq_one_letter_code
_entity_poly.pdbx_strand_id
1 'polypeptide(L)'
;MSDIHVVDEAGSRGSLGYKFIDFRAASPDRQKRMPPIVEQIITGLTTLSELPGGSIAKHRTLPTLLHYDDAGLELFDRITYLPEYYLADCEIDVLRTHIHSIVAQIPDSSDVIELGCGSLRKTQILLDALNQQRSGITYYAIDVMPRPLHDSIESLASKFANVSFVALCGTYDEVLTHFKKSTRRKTVLWLGSSIGNFSCDGAVQFLAGISDSALTTNDSIIIGMDKQKTPEIIMAAYHDSQGITAKFKLNILSHANRLFSDYVGGDLQANLFDEAKYSYVGEYDKEASQRNAFLEVLEDTLVKWPQKMADQVKELCGDSGALLLKRGERIYVESSRKYGDGSASILARSTGLMYIAEWQDSRNYYMLSLFRKPPTTMSPPPAIGSSSFNKWSEPLRRARMIEKFGLGASPQYPTIPTLSEWQHLWSAWDTLLLRIIPRRCLHDQPIDLRHPFVFYLGHVPAFADIHMAAADNKPLTEPQSYAQWFERGIDPNIEDPTICHSHSEVPKEWPQVDDILAYRDRVRARFASWLNAYEKNGVSADAARHVWMAFEHEALHFETLLYMVLQMEPKDIQSPIETSFAPLNGRQPRESWIKYEGGSDLIFGLADDSEYAMQGQVLRPGHVFGWDNESPQTRISLEPFSIRSQPITNGEYLAFLQALSASSGSVDGLVPQSWISLGQDSASLLAGDYGVRTVVGTPSINSTEAALWPVCVSQKQANAYATWSGKRLPTEAEWIHASRTYHLARALATGGDHKAGFEKGKSVDGFLDQELKQGSTEVLQQPYDVFVPSDANVDLASWHPRPVATDGATFLGSAWEWTSTPFYPYDGFKPSAMYPGYSADFFDPIADKDSTHYVVQGGSYVTHRRIAHRQTFRNWYQRGYPYVLATFRLIE
;
A
#
# COMPACT_ATOMS: atom_id res chain seq x y z
N MET A 1 17.56 28.75 -1.07
CA MET A 1 16.79 29.86 -1.64
C MET A 1 17.78 30.86 -2.20
N SER A 2 17.99 30.84 -3.51
CA SER A 2 18.51 31.94 -4.34
C SER A 2 18.65 31.38 -5.76
N ASP A 3 18.19 32.14 -6.74
CA ASP A 3 18.36 31.94 -8.19
C ASP A 3 17.34 31.01 -8.87
N ILE A 4 16.06 31.37 -8.78
CA ILE A 4 15.11 31.15 -9.88
C ILE A 4 14.68 32.54 -10.32
N HIS A 5 14.89 32.86 -11.60
CA HIS A 5 14.49 34.13 -12.20
C HIS A 5 12.98 34.32 -12.02
N VAL A 6 12.60 35.23 -11.11
CA VAL A 6 11.28 35.84 -11.12
C VAL A 6 11.27 36.70 -12.38
N VAL A 7 10.58 36.25 -13.42
CA VAL A 7 10.25 37.11 -14.55
C VAL A 7 9.15 38.04 -14.07
N ASP A 8 9.57 39.11 -13.40
CA ASP A 8 8.75 40.29 -13.17
C ASP A 8 8.82 41.09 -14.48
N GLU A 9 8.01 40.72 -15.48
CA GLU A 9 7.72 41.67 -16.56
C GLU A 9 6.99 42.84 -15.91
N ALA A 10 7.78 43.88 -15.62
CA ALA A 10 7.45 45.11 -14.91
C ALA A 10 7.54 45.03 -13.37
N GLY A 11 8.75 45.28 -12.88
CA GLY A 11 9.08 45.63 -11.49
C GLY A 11 8.07 46.55 -10.80
N SER A 12 7.02 45.95 -10.25
CA SER A 12 6.04 46.59 -9.40
C SER A 12 5.64 45.62 -8.29
N ARG A 13 6.00 45.97 -7.05
CA ARG A 13 5.15 45.53 -5.94
C ARG A 13 3.80 46.21 -6.14
N GLY A 14 2.81 45.48 -6.65
CA GLY A 14 1.40 45.85 -6.54
C GLY A 14 0.60 45.83 -7.85
N SER A 15 -0.21 44.80 -8.04
CA SER A 15 -1.56 44.91 -8.65
C SER A 15 -2.31 43.56 -8.71
N LEU A 16 -1.61 42.43 -8.88
CA LEU A 16 -2.25 41.16 -9.29
C LEU A 16 -2.72 40.21 -8.18
N GLY A 17 -2.37 40.39 -6.90
CA GLY A 17 -2.87 39.53 -5.81
C GLY A 17 -2.35 38.08 -5.78
N TYR A 18 -1.51 37.64 -6.73
CA TYR A 18 -0.86 36.31 -6.77
C TYR A 18 0.58 36.37 -7.32
N LYS A 19 1.32 35.25 -7.20
CA LYS A 19 2.68 35.08 -7.77
C LYS A 19 2.66 34.15 -8.99
N PHE A 20 3.42 34.46 -10.04
CA PHE A 20 3.59 33.61 -11.22
C PHE A 20 5.07 33.23 -11.40
N ILE A 21 5.38 31.95 -11.58
CA ILE A 21 6.76 31.44 -11.76
C ILE A 21 6.79 30.55 -13.00
N ASP A 22 7.63 30.89 -13.99
CA ASP A 22 7.81 30.08 -15.20
C ASP A 22 9.11 29.27 -15.14
N PHE A 23 9.00 27.97 -14.90
CA PHE A 23 10.13 27.04 -14.85
C PHE A 23 10.69 26.71 -16.24
N ARG A 24 9.94 26.99 -17.30
CA ARG A 24 10.38 26.71 -18.68
C ARG A 24 11.45 27.71 -19.16
N ALA A 25 11.54 28.87 -18.49
CA ALA A 25 12.47 29.95 -18.82
C ALA A 25 13.93 29.69 -18.34
N ALA A 26 14.19 28.61 -17.59
CA ALA A 26 15.47 28.40 -16.89
C ALA A 26 16.56 27.65 -17.69
N SER A 27 16.43 27.45 -19.01
CA SER A 27 17.47 26.78 -19.82
C SER A 27 17.87 27.61 -21.07
N PRO A 28 19.03 28.31 -21.03
CA PRO A 28 19.53 29.15 -22.13
C PRO A 28 19.85 28.43 -23.45
N ASP A 29 19.83 27.09 -23.49
CA ASP A 29 20.32 26.28 -24.62
C ASP A 29 19.23 25.79 -25.61
N ARG A 30 17.97 26.21 -25.46
CA ARG A 30 16.84 25.67 -26.23
C ARG A 30 16.83 25.98 -27.74
N GLN A 31 17.57 27.00 -28.22
CA GLN A 31 17.46 27.43 -29.63
C GLN A 31 18.24 26.56 -30.64
N LYS A 32 19.04 25.57 -30.20
CA LYS A 32 19.83 24.71 -31.12
C LYS A 32 19.46 23.23 -31.10
N ARG A 33 18.59 22.79 -30.18
CA ARG A 33 18.24 21.37 -30.01
C ARG A 33 16.76 21.15 -30.35
N MET A 34 16.48 20.03 -31.01
CA MET A 34 15.12 19.61 -31.31
C MET A 34 14.27 19.52 -30.03
N PRO A 35 13.06 20.09 -30.00
CA PRO A 35 12.18 19.99 -28.84
C PRO A 35 11.86 18.53 -28.51
N PRO A 36 11.82 18.14 -27.22
CA PRO A 36 11.51 16.76 -26.82
C PRO A 36 10.20 16.23 -27.40
N ILE A 37 9.18 17.08 -27.55
CA ILE A 37 7.90 16.69 -28.15
C ILE A 37 8.02 16.38 -29.66
N VAL A 38 8.87 17.10 -30.39
CA VAL A 38 9.14 16.86 -31.81
C VAL A 38 9.92 15.54 -31.98
N GLU A 39 10.90 15.31 -31.11
CA GLU A 39 11.62 14.03 -31.03
C GLU A 39 10.69 12.85 -30.78
N GLN A 40 9.77 12.99 -29.81
CA GLN A 40 8.80 11.95 -29.48
C GLN A 40 7.85 11.65 -30.65
N ILE A 41 7.43 12.66 -31.43
CA ILE A 41 6.61 12.44 -32.63
C ILE A 41 7.38 11.61 -33.66
N ILE A 42 8.63 11.98 -33.96
CA ILE A 42 9.45 11.28 -34.96
C ILE A 42 9.69 9.84 -34.51
N THR A 43 10.13 9.63 -33.27
CA THR A 43 10.42 8.30 -32.72
C THR A 43 9.15 7.46 -32.62
N GLY A 44 8.05 8.00 -32.12
CA GLY A 44 6.77 7.30 -31.99
C GLY A 44 6.16 6.91 -33.33
N LEU A 45 6.37 7.72 -34.37
CA LEU A 45 5.92 7.40 -35.72
C LEU A 45 6.88 6.50 -36.47
N THR A 46 8.18 6.44 -36.17
CA THR A 46 9.14 5.61 -36.92
C THR A 46 9.40 4.24 -36.28
N THR A 47 9.08 4.10 -35.00
CA THR A 47 9.18 2.83 -34.26
C THR A 47 7.80 2.22 -34.00
N LEU A 48 7.77 0.91 -33.77
CA LEU A 48 6.58 0.19 -33.36
C LEU A 48 6.73 -0.22 -31.89
N SER A 49 5.85 0.26 -31.02
CA SER A 49 5.85 -0.04 -29.59
C SER A 49 4.61 -0.83 -29.19
N GLU A 50 4.75 -1.66 -28.15
CA GLU A 50 3.59 -2.28 -27.51
C GLU A 50 2.74 -1.24 -26.79
N LEU A 51 1.43 -1.47 -26.71
CA LEU A 51 0.53 -0.56 -25.99
C LEU A 51 0.74 -0.63 -24.48
N PRO A 52 0.45 0.47 -23.75
CA PRO A 52 0.26 0.44 -22.30
C PRO A 52 -0.75 -0.66 -21.94
N GLY A 53 -0.27 -1.69 -21.26
CA GLY A 53 -1.04 -2.89 -21.01
C GLY A 53 -0.71 -4.10 -21.89
N GLY A 54 0.44 -4.16 -22.57
CA GLY A 54 0.99 -5.40 -23.13
C GLY A 54 0.12 -6.07 -24.21
N SER A 55 -0.31 -5.28 -25.21
CA SER A 55 -0.90 -5.80 -26.45
C SER A 55 0.19 -6.47 -27.30
N ILE A 56 -0.13 -7.61 -27.92
CA ILE A 56 0.78 -8.32 -28.85
C ILE A 56 1.00 -7.49 -30.13
N ALA A 57 0.02 -6.68 -30.52
CA ALA A 57 0.13 -5.80 -31.66
C ALA A 57 0.97 -4.57 -31.29
N LYS A 58 2.02 -4.31 -32.07
CA LYS A 58 2.82 -3.09 -31.94
C LYS A 58 2.23 -1.99 -32.81
N HIS A 59 2.17 -0.78 -32.28
CA HIS A 59 1.59 0.38 -32.93
C HIS A 59 2.62 1.51 -33.01
N ARG A 60 2.47 2.36 -34.04
CA ARG A 60 3.04 3.71 -34.01
C ARG A 60 2.27 4.54 -32.99
N THR A 61 2.93 5.53 -32.42
CA THR A 61 2.35 6.36 -31.34
C THR A 61 2.50 7.85 -31.62
N LEU A 62 1.56 8.63 -31.10
CA LEU A 62 1.65 10.09 -31.01
C LEU A 62 1.52 10.52 -29.54
N PRO A 63 2.30 11.50 -29.06
CA PRO A 63 2.26 11.92 -27.65
C PRO A 63 0.92 12.57 -27.27
N THR A 64 0.35 12.16 -26.14
CA THR A 64 -0.89 12.74 -25.57
C THR A 64 -0.78 14.25 -25.30
N LEU A 65 0.44 14.77 -25.05
CA LEU A 65 0.68 16.21 -24.86
C LEU A 65 0.22 17.05 -26.06
N LEU A 66 0.13 16.47 -27.26
CA LEU A 66 -0.36 17.14 -28.45
C LEU A 66 -1.84 17.53 -28.37
N HIS A 67 -2.62 16.96 -27.45
CA HIS A 67 -3.99 17.39 -27.21
C HIS A 67 -4.08 18.79 -26.59
N TYR A 68 -3.01 19.30 -25.97
CA TYR A 68 -3.07 20.46 -25.07
C TYR A 68 -2.36 21.68 -25.65
N ASP A 69 -2.95 22.28 -26.68
CA ASP A 69 -2.71 23.65 -27.11
C ASP A 69 -3.97 24.50 -26.93
N ASP A 70 -3.94 25.79 -27.32
CA ASP A 70 -5.07 26.70 -27.11
C ASP A 70 -6.39 26.14 -27.69
N ALA A 71 -6.37 25.59 -28.91
CA ALA A 71 -7.55 25.00 -29.55
C ALA A 71 -7.99 23.69 -28.88
N GLY A 72 -7.03 22.84 -28.51
CA GLY A 72 -7.30 21.59 -27.81
C GLY A 72 -7.90 21.80 -26.42
N LEU A 73 -7.43 22.80 -25.68
CA LEU A 73 -7.98 23.19 -24.38
C LEU A 73 -9.43 23.69 -24.50
N GLU A 74 -9.74 24.52 -25.51
CA GLU A 74 -11.12 24.95 -25.76
C GLU A 74 -12.05 23.77 -26.09
N LEU A 75 -11.58 22.85 -26.94
CA LEU A 75 -12.33 21.64 -27.28
C LEU A 75 -12.54 20.75 -26.06
N PHE A 76 -11.53 20.57 -25.22
CA PHE A 76 -11.64 19.79 -24.00
C PHE A 76 -12.60 20.43 -22.99
N ASP A 77 -12.54 21.74 -22.80
CA ASP A 77 -13.47 22.45 -21.91
C ASP A 77 -14.91 22.22 -22.36
N ARG A 78 -15.19 22.32 -23.67
CA ARG A 78 -16.52 21.98 -24.24
C ARG A 78 -16.93 20.53 -24.01
N ILE A 79 -16.01 19.58 -24.08
CA ILE A 79 -16.29 18.16 -23.77
C ILE A 79 -16.80 18.03 -22.34
N THR A 80 -16.27 18.80 -21.38
CA THR A 80 -16.70 18.72 -19.98
C THR A 80 -18.15 19.15 -19.72
N TYR A 81 -18.84 19.76 -20.69
CA TYR A 81 -20.26 20.13 -20.61
C TYR A 81 -21.18 19.20 -21.42
N LEU A 82 -20.62 18.20 -22.10
CA LEU A 82 -21.43 17.25 -22.87
C LEU A 82 -22.20 16.31 -21.93
N PRO A 83 -23.49 16.04 -22.20
CA PRO A 83 -24.28 15.15 -21.35
C PRO A 83 -23.74 13.71 -21.34
N GLU A 84 -23.05 13.28 -22.41
CA GLU A 84 -22.40 11.98 -22.48
C GLU A 84 -21.12 11.90 -21.62
N TYR A 85 -20.42 13.02 -21.40
CA TYR A 85 -19.15 13.05 -20.67
C TYR A 85 -19.35 13.17 -19.14
N TYR A 86 -19.73 12.06 -18.52
CA TYR A 86 -20.12 12.03 -17.09
C TYR A 86 -19.03 12.48 -16.09
N LEU A 87 -17.75 12.45 -16.46
CA LEU A 87 -16.63 12.55 -15.53
C LEU A 87 -16.62 13.86 -14.73
N ALA A 88 -16.79 14.99 -15.42
CA ALA A 88 -16.76 16.30 -14.80
C ALA A 88 -17.90 16.47 -13.78
N ASP A 89 -19.10 16.02 -14.13
CA ASP A 89 -20.27 16.09 -13.25
C ASP A 89 -20.16 15.16 -12.05
N CYS A 90 -19.61 13.95 -12.23
CA CYS A 90 -19.39 13.03 -11.09
C CYS A 90 -18.38 13.64 -10.11
N GLU A 91 -17.29 14.21 -10.59
CA GLU A 91 -16.30 14.84 -9.73
C GLU A 91 -16.85 16.07 -8.98
N ILE A 92 -17.66 16.90 -9.66
CA ILE A 92 -18.38 18.02 -9.03
C ILE A 92 -19.35 17.51 -7.96
N ASP A 93 -20.06 16.41 -8.22
CA ASP A 93 -20.95 15.78 -7.25
C ASP A 93 -20.19 15.30 -6.01
N VAL A 94 -19.05 14.60 -6.18
CA VAL A 94 -18.18 14.21 -5.05
C VAL A 94 -17.79 15.43 -4.24
N LEU A 95 -17.25 16.46 -4.91
CA LEU A 95 -16.80 17.68 -4.25
C LEU A 95 -17.93 18.32 -3.47
N ARG A 96 -19.11 18.54 -4.07
CA ARG A 96 -20.25 19.18 -3.39
C ARG A 96 -20.79 18.37 -2.22
N THR A 97 -20.93 17.05 -2.41
CA THR A 97 -21.52 16.15 -1.41
C THR A 97 -20.59 15.97 -0.21
N HIS A 98 -19.26 15.95 -0.43
CA HIS A 98 -18.28 15.60 0.58
C HIS A 98 -17.33 16.73 0.98
N ILE A 99 -17.57 17.98 0.54
CA ILE A 99 -16.61 19.08 0.66
C ILE A 99 -16.08 19.28 2.09
N HIS A 100 -16.96 19.22 3.08
CA HIS A 100 -16.59 19.43 4.47
C HIS A 100 -15.67 18.32 4.99
N SER A 101 -15.93 17.07 4.62
CA SER A 101 -15.07 15.94 4.99
C SER A 101 -13.75 15.95 4.23
N ILE A 102 -13.70 16.49 3.01
CA ILE A 102 -12.47 16.66 2.24
C ILE A 102 -11.61 17.77 2.87
N VAL A 103 -12.19 18.95 3.12
CA VAL A 103 -11.50 20.09 3.75
C VAL A 103 -11.08 19.75 5.19
N ALA A 104 -11.82 18.88 5.89
CA ALA A 104 -11.42 18.35 7.18
C ALA A 104 -10.01 17.73 7.16
N GLN A 105 -9.60 17.15 6.02
CA GLN A 105 -8.31 16.46 5.84
C GLN A 105 -7.17 17.40 5.42
N ILE A 106 -7.46 18.66 5.11
CA ILE A 106 -6.47 19.68 4.74
C ILE A 106 -6.19 20.55 5.97
N PRO A 107 -4.96 20.54 6.52
CA PRO A 107 -4.65 21.29 7.75
C PRO A 107 -4.58 22.81 7.51
N ASP A 108 -4.74 23.59 8.56
CA ASP A 108 -4.43 25.02 8.54
C ASP A 108 -2.95 25.27 8.24
N SER A 109 -2.64 26.47 7.75
CA SER A 109 -1.27 26.91 7.45
C SER A 109 -0.52 25.93 6.54
N SER A 110 -1.21 25.38 5.54
CA SER A 110 -0.69 24.38 4.60
C SER A 110 -0.65 24.87 3.15
N ASP A 111 0.01 24.09 2.32
CA ASP A 111 0.13 24.28 0.88
C ASP A 111 -0.78 23.27 0.17
N VAL A 112 -1.67 23.75 -0.70
CA VAL A 112 -2.53 22.92 -1.54
C VAL A 112 -2.00 23.01 -2.97
N ILE A 113 -1.52 21.91 -3.53
CA ILE A 113 -0.75 21.88 -4.79
C ILE A 113 -1.54 21.10 -5.83
N GLU A 114 -2.12 21.77 -6.83
CA GLU A 114 -2.90 21.10 -7.87
C GLU A 114 -2.09 20.84 -9.14
N LEU A 115 -2.02 19.57 -9.53
CA LEU A 115 -1.39 19.09 -10.76
C LEU A 115 -2.37 19.13 -11.93
N GLY A 116 -2.07 19.95 -12.95
CA GLY A 116 -2.88 20.04 -14.16
C GLY A 116 -4.21 20.70 -13.88
N CYS A 117 -4.15 21.93 -13.35
CA CYS A 117 -5.31 22.61 -12.75
C CYS A 117 -6.40 23.01 -13.75
N GLY A 118 -6.08 23.10 -15.06
CA GLY A 118 -7.07 23.35 -16.11
C GLY A 118 -7.88 24.64 -15.89
N SER A 119 -9.18 24.61 -16.23
CA SER A 119 -10.06 25.79 -16.15
C SER A 119 -10.54 26.16 -14.73
N LEU A 120 -10.03 25.50 -13.68
CA LEU A 120 -10.29 25.75 -12.24
C LEU A 120 -11.77 25.70 -11.78
N ARG A 121 -12.73 25.46 -12.67
CA ARG A 121 -14.18 25.44 -12.37
C ARG A 121 -14.54 24.48 -11.23
N LYS A 122 -13.92 23.29 -11.20
CA LYS A 122 -14.16 22.28 -10.16
C LYS A 122 -13.44 22.65 -8.87
N THR A 123 -12.19 23.08 -9.00
CA THR A 123 -11.33 23.51 -7.90
C THR A 123 -11.93 24.67 -7.11
N GLN A 124 -12.67 25.56 -7.76
CA GLN A 124 -13.36 26.66 -7.09
C GLN A 124 -14.25 26.18 -5.92
N ILE A 125 -14.92 25.03 -6.05
CA ILE A 125 -15.75 24.44 -4.97
C ILE A 125 -14.90 24.15 -3.73
N LEU A 126 -13.69 23.61 -3.92
CA LEU A 126 -12.74 23.35 -2.84
C LEU A 126 -12.17 24.65 -2.25
N LEU A 127 -11.81 25.60 -3.10
CA LEU A 127 -11.25 26.88 -2.66
C LEU A 127 -12.27 27.71 -1.87
N ASP A 128 -13.55 27.70 -2.25
CA ASP A 128 -14.64 28.34 -1.49
C ASP A 128 -14.72 27.77 -0.07
N ALA A 129 -14.69 26.44 0.05
CA ALA A 129 -14.74 25.77 1.35
C ALA A 129 -13.46 26.00 2.18
N LEU A 130 -12.29 25.96 1.55
CA LEU A 130 -11.01 26.26 2.21
C LEU A 130 -10.98 27.70 2.74
N ASN A 131 -11.42 28.67 1.94
CA ASN A 131 -11.46 30.08 2.32
C ASN A 131 -12.37 30.35 3.53
N GLN A 132 -13.40 29.52 3.73
CA GLN A 132 -14.33 29.62 4.85
C GLN A 132 -13.86 28.87 6.10
N GLN A 133 -13.23 27.70 5.93
CA GLN A 133 -13.01 26.72 7.02
C GLN A 133 -11.54 26.60 7.44
N ARG A 134 -10.61 27.18 6.67
CA ARG A 134 -9.18 27.09 6.91
C ARG A 134 -8.52 28.45 6.88
N SER A 135 -7.39 28.56 7.56
CA SER A 135 -6.58 29.77 7.65
C SER A 135 -5.16 29.53 7.15
N GLY A 136 -4.57 30.54 6.50
CA GLY A 136 -3.18 30.50 6.06
C GLY A 136 -2.89 29.48 4.93
N ILE A 137 -3.88 29.20 4.08
CA ILE A 137 -3.72 28.31 2.92
C ILE A 137 -2.98 29.04 1.79
N THR A 138 -2.00 28.36 1.19
CA THR A 138 -1.43 28.76 -0.10
C THR A 138 -1.81 27.73 -1.15
N TYR A 139 -2.56 28.14 -2.16
CA TYR A 139 -2.93 27.31 -3.30
C TYR A 139 -1.92 27.51 -4.44
N TYR A 140 -1.34 26.41 -4.90
CA TYR A 140 -0.39 26.33 -6.00
C TYR A 140 -1.06 25.67 -7.20
N ALA A 141 -1.22 26.42 -8.29
CA ALA A 141 -1.72 25.91 -9.56
C ALA A 141 -0.56 25.56 -10.48
N ILE A 142 -0.49 24.30 -10.92
CA ILE A 142 0.56 23.81 -11.81
C ILE A 142 -0.05 23.47 -13.17
N ASP A 143 0.52 24.07 -14.23
CA ASP A 143 0.16 23.76 -15.62
C ASP A 143 1.32 24.09 -16.58
N VAL A 144 1.26 23.60 -17.81
CA VAL A 144 2.31 23.77 -18.82
C VAL A 144 2.07 24.97 -19.76
N MET A 145 0.83 25.50 -19.77
CA MET A 145 0.41 26.59 -20.64
C MET A 145 0.33 27.93 -19.88
N PRO A 146 1.13 28.94 -20.24
CA PRO A 146 1.34 30.12 -19.40
C PRO A 146 0.15 31.07 -19.44
N ARG A 147 -0.43 31.31 -20.63
CA ARG A 147 -1.57 32.22 -20.80
C ARG A 147 -2.83 31.67 -20.12
N PRO A 148 -3.30 30.43 -20.41
CA PRO A 148 -4.46 29.88 -19.72
C PRO A 148 -4.29 29.81 -18.19
N LEU A 149 -3.09 29.47 -17.71
CA LEU A 149 -2.78 29.44 -16.28
C LEU A 149 -2.88 30.84 -15.65
N HIS A 150 -2.34 31.85 -16.32
CA HIS A 150 -2.42 33.25 -15.87
C HIS A 150 -3.88 33.72 -15.79
N ASP A 151 -4.63 33.56 -16.88
CA ASP A 151 -6.03 34.01 -16.98
C ASP A 151 -6.92 33.33 -15.92
N SER A 152 -6.69 32.03 -15.68
CA SER A 152 -7.45 31.25 -14.71
C SER A 152 -7.19 31.72 -13.28
N ILE A 153 -5.94 32.02 -12.93
CA ILE A 153 -5.58 32.48 -11.58
C ILE A 153 -5.99 33.95 -11.36
N GLU A 154 -5.83 34.82 -12.36
CA GLU A 154 -6.25 36.23 -12.25
C GLU A 154 -7.76 36.35 -11.99
N SER A 155 -8.57 35.57 -12.71
CA SER A 155 -10.02 35.44 -12.53
C SER A 155 -10.43 34.98 -11.12
N LEU A 156 -9.55 34.24 -10.45
CA LEU A 156 -9.87 33.52 -9.22
C LEU A 156 -9.31 34.22 -7.98
N ALA A 157 -8.04 34.64 -8.00
CA ALA A 157 -7.33 35.17 -6.84
C ALA A 157 -8.03 36.37 -6.18
N SER A 158 -8.67 37.23 -7.00
CA SER A 158 -9.42 38.39 -6.51
C SER A 158 -10.67 38.05 -5.68
N LYS A 159 -11.17 36.81 -5.74
CA LYS A 159 -12.39 36.35 -5.05
C LYS A 159 -12.14 35.78 -3.65
N PHE A 160 -10.88 35.52 -3.29
CA PHE A 160 -10.52 34.82 -2.06
C PHE A 160 -9.62 35.66 -1.17
N ALA A 161 -10.12 36.02 0.02
CA ALA A 161 -9.37 36.83 0.97
C ALA A 161 -8.41 36.01 1.83
N ASN A 162 -8.71 34.72 2.08
CA ASN A 162 -7.99 33.87 3.03
C ASN A 162 -7.10 32.82 2.36
N VAL A 163 -7.03 32.80 1.02
CA VAL A 163 -6.21 31.90 0.24
C VAL A 163 -5.18 32.70 -0.55
N SER A 164 -3.91 32.39 -0.38
CA SER A 164 -2.83 32.94 -1.21
C SER A 164 -2.67 32.10 -2.48
N PHE A 165 -2.42 32.74 -3.63
CA PHE A 165 -2.30 32.04 -4.91
C PHE A 165 -0.89 32.12 -5.47
N VAL A 166 -0.42 31.00 -6.02
CA VAL A 166 0.83 30.89 -6.77
C VAL A 166 0.61 30.03 -8.02
N ALA A 167 0.91 30.58 -9.19
CA ALA A 167 0.91 29.84 -10.44
C ALA A 167 2.33 29.39 -10.79
N LEU A 168 2.52 28.11 -11.06
CA LEU A 168 3.80 27.51 -11.43
C LEU A 168 3.67 26.90 -12.83
N CYS A 169 4.28 27.56 -13.82
CA CYS A 169 4.26 27.11 -15.21
C CYS A 169 5.44 26.18 -15.49
N GLY A 170 5.18 24.90 -15.78
CA GLY A 170 6.21 23.88 -15.98
C GLY A 170 5.64 22.46 -15.93
N THR A 171 6.49 21.47 -16.20
CA THR A 171 6.10 20.06 -16.02
C THR A 171 5.99 19.69 -14.55
N TYR A 172 5.26 18.62 -14.22
CA TYR A 172 5.10 18.18 -12.83
C TYR A 172 6.44 17.93 -12.13
N ASP A 173 7.37 17.24 -12.79
CA ASP A 173 8.67 16.88 -12.20
C ASP A 173 9.54 18.11 -11.91
N GLU A 174 9.58 19.08 -12.85
CA GLU A 174 10.31 20.34 -12.66
C GLU A 174 9.78 21.10 -11.43
N VAL A 175 8.46 21.16 -11.30
CA VAL A 175 7.81 21.97 -10.27
C VAL A 175 7.82 21.28 -8.90
N LEU A 176 7.60 19.96 -8.84
CA LEU A 176 7.48 19.24 -7.58
C LEU A 176 8.77 19.24 -6.75
N THR A 177 9.94 19.30 -7.40
CA THR A 177 11.23 19.43 -6.71
C THR A 177 11.35 20.73 -5.88
N HIS A 178 10.57 21.76 -6.22
CA HIS A 178 10.50 23.01 -5.47
C HIS A 178 10.01 22.79 -4.03
N PHE A 179 9.12 21.82 -3.82
CA PHE A 179 8.46 21.59 -2.54
C PHE A 179 9.26 20.72 -1.57
N LYS A 180 10.32 20.04 -2.04
CA LYS A 180 11.14 19.14 -1.20
C LYS A 180 11.71 19.79 0.05
N LYS A 181 12.01 21.09 -0.03
CA LYS A 181 12.60 21.87 1.07
C LYS A 181 11.55 22.63 1.89
N SER A 182 10.27 22.54 1.54
CA SER A 182 9.20 23.20 2.28
C SER A 182 8.93 22.46 3.58
N THR A 183 8.95 23.20 4.70
CA THR A 183 8.56 22.70 6.02
C THR A 183 7.05 22.81 6.26
N ARG A 184 6.30 23.42 5.33
CA ARG A 184 4.83 23.49 5.42
C ARG A 184 4.21 22.16 5.05
N ARG A 185 3.07 21.85 5.69
CA ARG A 185 2.24 20.70 5.34
C ARG A 185 1.70 20.86 3.93
N LYS A 186 1.69 19.77 3.17
CA LYS A 186 1.32 19.76 1.75
C LYS A 186 0.15 18.82 1.52
N THR A 187 -0.81 19.27 0.72
CA THR A 187 -1.83 18.42 0.11
C THR A 187 -1.75 18.57 -1.39
N VAL A 188 -1.28 17.54 -2.08
CA VAL A 188 -1.25 17.49 -3.54
C VAL A 188 -2.63 17.05 -4.04
N LEU A 189 -3.20 17.79 -4.97
CA LEU A 189 -4.44 17.48 -5.65
C LEU A 189 -4.09 17.01 -7.06
N TRP A 190 -4.57 15.83 -7.43
CA TRP A 190 -4.52 15.32 -8.79
C TRP A 190 -5.92 14.95 -9.24
N LEU A 191 -6.67 16.01 -9.55
CA LEU A 191 -8.08 15.98 -9.89
C LEU A 191 -8.33 15.50 -11.33
N GLY A 192 -9.59 15.23 -11.68
CA GLY A 192 -9.97 14.62 -12.95
C GLY A 192 -9.69 13.12 -12.98
N SER A 193 -9.49 12.56 -14.18
CA SER A 193 -9.18 11.13 -14.37
C SER A 193 -7.79 10.92 -14.97
N SER A 194 -6.86 11.86 -14.71
CA SER A 194 -5.53 11.92 -15.32
C SER A 194 -4.66 10.69 -15.00
N ILE A 195 -4.81 10.13 -13.79
CA ILE A 195 -4.14 8.87 -13.42
C ILE A 195 -4.51 7.72 -14.37
N GLY A 196 -5.71 7.76 -14.96
CA GLY A 196 -6.17 6.78 -15.94
C GLY A 196 -5.40 6.80 -17.26
N ASN A 197 -4.62 7.86 -17.54
CA ASN A 197 -3.81 7.95 -18.76
C ASN A 197 -2.49 7.19 -18.66
N PHE A 198 -2.16 6.65 -17.48
CA PHE A 198 -0.93 5.92 -17.24
C PHE A 198 -1.16 4.42 -17.40
N SER A 199 -0.12 3.71 -17.85
CA SER A 199 0.03 2.30 -17.48
C SER A 199 0.10 2.21 -15.96
N CYS A 200 -0.16 1.04 -15.41
CA CYS A 200 -0.17 0.96 -13.96
C CYS A 200 1.23 1.06 -13.35
N ASP A 201 2.24 0.55 -14.06
CA ASP A 201 3.65 0.86 -13.79
C ASP A 201 3.90 2.36 -13.76
N GLY A 202 3.44 3.06 -14.80
CA GLY A 202 3.59 4.51 -14.91
C GLY A 202 2.91 5.27 -13.77
N ALA A 203 1.70 4.84 -13.37
CA ALA A 203 0.98 5.45 -12.26
C ALA A 203 1.72 5.26 -10.94
N VAL A 204 2.24 4.05 -10.68
CA VAL A 204 3.04 3.77 -9.47
C VAL A 204 4.34 4.57 -9.48
N GLN A 205 5.08 4.57 -10.59
CA GLN A 205 6.33 5.33 -10.73
C GLN A 205 6.11 6.82 -10.51
N PHE A 206 5.06 7.37 -11.12
CA PHE A 206 4.74 8.79 -10.99
C PHE A 206 4.36 9.14 -9.54
N LEU A 207 3.49 8.36 -8.91
CA LEU A 207 3.10 8.58 -7.52
C LEU A 207 4.25 8.40 -6.53
N ALA A 208 5.12 7.40 -6.74
CA ALA A 208 6.35 7.25 -5.97
C ALA A 208 7.27 8.47 -6.15
N GLY A 209 7.39 8.98 -7.38
CA GLY A 209 8.11 10.22 -7.68
C GLY A 209 7.59 11.43 -6.90
N ILE A 210 6.27 11.61 -6.81
CA ILE A 210 5.65 12.65 -5.96
C ILE A 210 5.99 12.39 -4.48
N SER A 211 5.80 11.17 -4.01
CA SER A 211 6.04 10.73 -2.63
C SER A 211 7.48 11.05 -2.17
N ASP A 212 8.47 10.86 -3.04
CA ASP A 212 9.89 11.02 -2.71
C ASP A 212 10.44 12.42 -2.99
N SER A 213 9.85 13.13 -3.95
CA SER A 213 10.33 14.46 -4.39
C SER A 213 9.62 15.61 -3.71
N ALA A 214 8.36 15.43 -3.29
CA ALA A 214 7.53 16.53 -2.79
C ALA A 214 6.96 16.29 -1.39
N LEU A 215 6.83 15.05 -0.91
CA LEU A 215 6.13 14.77 0.36
C LEU A 215 7.08 14.47 1.52
N THR A 216 6.62 14.85 2.71
CA THR A 216 7.16 14.51 4.02
C THR A 216 6.07 13.89 4.89
N THR A 217 6.40 13.39 6.08
CA THR A 217 5.45 12.75 7.01
C THR A 217 4.15 13.56 7.17
N ASN A 218 3.01 12.89 7.05
CA ASN A 218 1.64 13.43 7.10
C ASN A 218 1.23 14.33 5.92
N ASP A 219 2.10 14.62 4.96
CA ASP A 219 1.67 15.23 3.70
C ASP A 219 0.77 14.25 2.94
N SER A 220 -0.18 14.80 2.18
CA SER A 220 -1.27 14.02 1.60
C SER A 220 -1.39 14.23 0.10
N ILE A 221 -1.98 13.26 -0.60
CA ILE A 221 -2.38 13.34 -2.01
C ILE A 221 -3.86 12.99 -2.12
N ILE A 222 -4.65 13.81 -2.81
CA ILE A 222 -6.02 13.48 -3.20
C ILE A 222 -6.02 13.23 -4.70
N ILE A 223 -6.43 12.03 -5.10
CA ILE A 223 -6.41 11.60 -6.51
C ILE A 223 -7.83 11.30 -6.98
N GLY A 224 -8.17 11.86 -8.13
CA GLY A 224 -9.38 11.54 -8.87
C GLY A 224 -9.26 10.25 -9.68
N MET A 225 -10.23 9.35 -9.51
CA MET A 225 -10.23 8.03 -10.15
C MET A 225 -11.59 7.72 -10.79
N ASP A 226 -11.55 7.44 -12.10
CA ASP A 226 -12.71 6.95 -12.84
C ASP A 226 -12.96 5.47 -12.53
N LYS A 227 -14.11 5.12 -11.97
CA LYS A 227 -14.42 3.74 -11.55
C LYS A 227 -14.77 2.84 -12.72
N GLN A 228 -14.64 1.54 -12.54
CA GLN A 228 -15.16 0.55 -13.47
C GLN A 228 -16.69 0.63 -13.59
N LYS A 229 -17.19 0.56 -14.82
CA LYS A 229 -18.62 0.55 -15.18
C LYS A 229 -18.79 -0.14 -16.52
N THR A 230 -20.02 -0.17 -17.04
CA THR A 230 -20.27 -0.87 -18.30
C THR A 230 -19.54 -0.20 -19.48
N PRO A 231 -19.02 -0.97 -20.45
CA PRO A 231 -18.33 -0.43 -21.61
C PRO A 231 -19.16 0.61 -22.38
N GLU A 232 -20.48 0.46 -22.40
CA GLU A 232 -21.40 1.34 -23.13
C GLU A 232 -21.36 2.76 -22.55
N ILE A 233 -21.39 2.89 -21.21
CA ILE A 233 -21.29 4.19 -20.53
C ILE A 233 -19.93 4.84 -20.79
N ILE A 234 -18.85 4.05 -20.74
CA ILE A 234 -17.49 4.54 -20.96
C ILE A 234 -17.33 5.03 -22.40
N MET A 235 -17.79 4.24 -23.37
CA MET A 235 -17.65 4.56 -24.78
C MET A 235 -18.51 5.76 -25.18
N ALA A 236 -19.72 5.91 -24.63
CA ALA A 236 -20.57 7.07 -24.87
C ALA A 236 -19.87 8.38 -24.50
N ALA A 237 -19.14 8.42 -23.39
CA ALA A 237 -18.38 9.60 -22.97
C ALA A 237 -17.31 10.04 -23.97
N TYR A 238 -16.84 9.15 -24.85
CA TYR A 238 -15.81 9.46 -25.84
C TYR A 238 -16.32 9.45 -27.28
N HIS A 239 -17.58 9.07 -27.51
CA HIS A 239 -18.24 9.09 -28.81
C HIS A 239 -19.49 9.97 -28.71
N ASP A 240 -19.27 11.26 -28.48
CA ASP A 240 -20.35 12.23 -28.33
C ASP A 240 -21.10 12.49 -29.63
N SER A 241 -22.40 12.76 -29.50
CA SER A 241 -23.29 13.02 -30.63
C SER A 241 -22.94 14.29 -31.43
N GLN A 242 -22.18 15.23 -30.85
CA GLN A 242 -21.81 16.50 -31.47
C GLN A 242 -20.46 16.45 -32.20
N GLY A 243 -19.72 15.33 -32.10
CA GLY A 243 -18.41 15.12 -32.70
C GLY A 243 -17.30 16.03 -32.12
N ILE A 244 -17.48 16.59 -30.92
CA ILE A 244 -16.48 17.48 -30.30
C ILE A 244 -15.27 16.66 -29.85
N THR A 245 -15.48 15.47 -29.29
CA THR A 245 -14.40 14.56 -28.88
C THR A 245 -13.56 14.12 -30.08
N ALA A 246 -14.20 13.80 -31.20
CA ALA A 246 -13.48 13.46 -32.43
C ALA A 246 -12.59 14.62 -32.92
N LYS A 247 -13.09 15.86 -32.88
CA LYS A 247 -12.29 17.06 -33.21
C LYS A 247 -11.12 17.25 -32.24
N PHE A 248 -11.34 17.08 -30.94
CA PHE A 248 -10.28 17.11 -29.94
C PHE A 248 -9.20 16.06 -30.20
N LYS A 249 -9.62 14.86 -30.62
CA LYS A 249 -8.68 13.78 -30.96
C LYS A 249 -7.88 14.05 -32.22
N LEU A 250 -8.49 14.64 -33.24
CA LEU A 250 -7.82 14.99 -34.49
C LEU A 250 -6.92 16.24 -34.38
N ASN A 251 -7.18 17.14 -33.42
CA ASN A 251 -6.37 18.35 -33.20
C ASN A 251 -4.86 18.08 -33.03
N ILE A 252 -4.47 16.88 -32.57
CA ILE A 252 -3.05 16.51 -32.43
C ILE A 252 -2.26 16.64 -33.73
N LEU A 253 -2.91 16.41 -34.88
CA LEU A 253 -2.31 16.51 -36.21
C LEU A 253 -1.98 17.97 -36.54
N SER A 254 -2.95 18.86 -36.32
CA SER A 254 -2.81 20.30 -36.51
C SER A 254 -1.79 20.91 -35.55
N HIS A 255 -1.77 20.46 -34.29
CA HIS A 255 -0.77 20.91 -33.31
C HIS A 255 0.64 20.42 -33.67
N ALA A 256 0.79 19.16 -34.12
CA ALA A 256 2.07 18.67 -34.62
C ALA A 256 2.59 19.52 -35.80
N ASN A 257 1.75 19.83 -36.79
CA ASN A 257 2.11 20.71 -37.91
C ASN A 257 2.64 22.08 -37.42
N ARG A 258 2.00 22.69 -36.42
CA ARG A 258 2.47 23.94 -35.79
C ARG A 258 3.83 23.78 -35.13
N LEU A 259 4.02 22.77 -34.27
CA LEU A 259 5.28 22.54 -33.55
C LEU A 259 6.47 22.36 -34.51
N PHE A 260 6.27 21.63 -35.62
CA PHE A 260 7.31 21.47 -36.63
C PHE A 260 7.58 22.79 -37.37
N SER A 261 6.53 23.56 -37.71
CA SER A 261 6.67 24.88 -38.34
C SER A 261 7.48 25.85 -37.47
N ASP A 262 7.16 25.91 -36.18
CA ASP A 262 7.83 26.75 -35.19
C ASP A 262 9.31 26.36 -35.02
N TYR A 263 9.60 25.05 -35.00
CA TYR A 263 10.97 24.56 -34.84
C TYR A 263 11.86 24.83 -36.07
N VAL A 264 11.35 24.66 -37.29
CA VAL A 264 12.16 24.84 -38.52
C VAL A 264 12.33 26.31 -38.93
N GLY A 265 11.44 27.18 -38.48
CA GLY A 265 11.46 28.63 -38.67
C GLY A 265 11.35 29.13 -40.13
N GLY A 266 10.97 30.41 -40.28
CA GLY A 266 10.75 31.10 -41.57
C GLY A 266 9.31 30.98 -42.10
N ASP A 267 9.07 31.38 -43.35
CA ASP A 267 7.74 31.27 -44.02
C ASP A 267 7.34 29.81 -44.39
N LEU A 268 8.01 28.81 -43.84
CA LEU A 268 7.81 27.39 -44.14
C LEU A 268 6.75 26.81 -43.20
N GLN A 269 5.52 26.64 -43.70
CA GLN A 269 4.50 25.84 -43.03
C GLN A 269 4.78 24.35 -43.23
N ALA A 270 5.05 23.66 -42.12
CA ALA A 270 5.20 22.21 -42.10
C ALA A 270 3.80 21.57 -42.12
N ASN A 271 3.41 21.00 -43.27
CA ASN A 271 2.15 20.29 -43.46
C ASN A 271 2.42 18.78 -43.49
N LEU A 272 2.78 18.22 -42.33
CA LEU A 272 3.08 16.78 -42.19
C LEU A 272 1.81 15.95 -42.30
N PHE A 273 0.72 16.45 -41.71
CA PHE A 273 -0.56 15.76 -41.65
C PHE A 273 -1.67 16.58 -42.30
N ASP A 274 -2.52 15.90 -43.06
CA ASP A 274 -3.80 16.41 -43.55
C ASP A 274 -4.90 15.72 -42.74
N GLU A 275 -5.58 16.48 -41.88
CA GLU A 275 -6.60 15.98 -40.95
C GLU A 275 -7.70 15.18 -41.66
N ALA A 276 -8.05 15.54 -42.91
CA ALA A 276 -9.09 14.86 -43.68
C ALA A 276 -8.75 13.40 -44.02
N LYS A 277 -7.48 13.00 -43.86
CA LYS A 277 -6.99 11.63 -44.12
C LYS A 277 -7.01 10.74 -42.89
N TYR A 278 -7.53 11.23 -41.77
CA TYR A 278 -7.54 10.50 -40.50
C TYR A 278 -8.96 10.49 -39.90
N SER A 279 -9.25 9.44 -39.13
CA SER A 279 -10.44 9.39 -38.29
C SER A 279 -10.09 8.94 -36.88
N TYR A 280 -10.89 9.37 -35.90
CA TYR A 280 -10.74 8.92 -34.53
C TYR A 280 -11.48 7.59 -34.32
N VAL A 281 -10.78 6.62 -33.71
CA VAL A 281 -11.34 5.32 -33.33
C VAL A 281 -11.08 5.07 -31.84
N GLY A 282 -12.14 4.92 -31.06
CA GLY A 282 -12.09 4.50 -29.66
C GLY A 282 -12.41 3.01 -29.52
N GLU A 283 -11.64 2.31 -28.68
CA GLU A 283 -11.88 0.91 -28.36
C GLU A 283 -11.83 0.69 -26.84
N TYR A 284 -12.73 -0.15 -26.32
CA TYR A 284 -12.68 -0.55 -24.93
C TYR A 284 -12.04 -1.92 -24.78
N ASP A 285 -10.90 -1.96 -24.10
CA ASP A 285 -10.27 -3.19 -23.68
C ASP A 285 -10.91 -3.63 -22.35
N LYS A 286 -11.76 -4.65 -22.42
CA LYS A 286 -12.42 -5.23 -21.24
C LYS A 286 -11.42 -5.86 -20.28
N GLU A 287 -10.37 -6.50 -20.81
CA GLU A 287 -9.37 -7.19 -20.00
C GLU A 287 -8.41 -6.21 -19.34
N ALA A 288 -8.08 -5.09 -19.98
CA ALA A 288 -7.25 -4.03 -19.41
C ALA A 288 -8.07 -2.92 -18.73
N SER A 289 -9.41 -3.03 -18.75
CA SER A 289 -10.36 -2.09 -18.14
C SER A 289 -10.02 -0.65 -18.50
N GLN A 290 -9.72 -0.42 -19.77
CA GLN A 290 -9.28 0.88 -20.28
C GLN A 290 -9.85 1.15 -21.66
N ARG A 291 -10.10 2.43 -21.95
CA ARG A 291 -10.44 2.90 -23.29
C ARG A 291 -9.16 3.30 -24.02
N ASN A 292 -8.86 2.71 -25.15
CA ASN A 292 -7.76 3.10 -26.03
C ASN A 292 -8.27 4.06 -27.13
N ALA A 293 -7.47 5.05 -27.49
CA ALA A 293 -7.74 5.95 -28.62
C ALA A 293 -6.69 5.78 -29.72
N PHE A 294 -7.17 5.69 -30.95
CA PHE A 294 -6.35 5.61 -32.14
C PHE A 294 -6.78 6.67 -33.17
N LEU A 295 -5.82 7.06 -34.01
CA LEU A 295 -6.09 7.66 -35.31
C LEU A 295 -5.97 6.59 -36.39
N GLU A 296 -7.03 6.36 -37.14
CA GLU A 296 -7.04 5.44 -38.28
C GLU A 296 -6.81 6.21 -39.58
N VAL A 297 -5.85 5.76 -40.38
CA VAL A 297 -5.45 6.34 -41.66
C VAL A 297 -6.47 5.94 -42.74
N LEU A 298 -7.13 6.91 -43.36
CA LEU A 298 -8.20 6.68 -44.35
C LEU A 298 -7.68 6.41 -45.76
N GLU A 299 -6.49 6.93 -46.09
CA GLU A 299 -5.81 6.73 -47.36
C GLU A 299 -4.28 6.68 -47.18
N ASP A 300 -3.57 5.96 -48.06
CA ASP A 300 -2.10 5.89 -48.03
C ASP A 300 -1.50 7.30 -47.98
N THR A 301 -0.83 7.61 -46.86
CA THR A 301 -0.37 8.97 -46.54
C THR A 301 1.13 8.97 -46.34
N LEU A 302 1.82 9.86 -47.04
CA LEU A 302 3.27 10.01 -46.96
C LEU A 302 3.61 11.20 -46.06
N VAL A 303 4.10 10.93 -44.85
CA VAL A 303 4.59 11.95 -43.92
C VAL A 303 6.01 12.33 -44.32
N LYS A 304 6.19 13.58 -44.76
CA LYS A 304 7.49 14.09 -45.18
C LYS A 304 8.07 14.98 -44.10
N TRP A 305 9.25 14.61 -43.61
CA TRP A 305 9.99 15.44 -42.66
C TRP A 305 10.49 16.72 -43.35
N PRO A 306 10.52 17.87 -42.67
CA PRO A 306 11.12 19.07 -43.23
C PRO A 306 12.59 18.83 -43.61
N GLN A 307 13.01 19.24 -44.81
CA GLN A 307 14.37 18.97 -45.33
C GLN A 307 15.48 19.48 -44.39
N LYS A 308 15.24 20.60 -43.69
CA LYS A 308 16.18 21.16 -42.70
C LYS A 308 16.47 20.24 -41.52
N MET A 309 15.61 19.25 -41.27
CA MET A 309 15.73 18.28 -40.17
C MET A 309 16.26 16.92 -40.64
N ALA A 310 16.57 16.74 -41.93
CA ALA A 310 16.93 15.44 -42.50
C ALA A 310 18.06 14.73 -41.74
N ASP A 311 19.13 15.45 -41.37
CA ASP A 311 20.26 14.88 -40.63
C ASP A 311 19.87 14.46 -39.21
N GLN A 312 19.07 15.28 -38.50
CA GLN A 312 18.60 14.99 -37.15
C GLN A 312 17.64 13.79 -37.13
N VAL A 313 16.73 13.72 -38.10
CA VAL A 313 15.80 12.59 -38.24
C VAL A 313 16.59 11.31 -38.56
N LYS A 314 17.57 11.38 -39.47
CA LYS A 314 18.44 10.25 -39.79
C LYS A 314 19.22 9.75 -38.58
N GLU A 315 19.68 10.66 -37.71
CA GLU A 315 20.37 10.30 -36.47
C GLU A 315 19.44 9.55 -35.49
N LEU A 316 18.18 9.97 -35.38
CA LEU A 316 17.19 9.35 -34.48
C LEU A 316 16.71 7.99 -34.95
N CYS A 317 16.38 7.85 -36.23
CA CYS A 317 15.66 6.68 -36.75
C CYS A 317 16.26 6.05 -38.00
N GLY A 318 17.44 6.48 -38.45
CA GLY A 318 18.19 5.87 -39.55
C GLY A 318 17.72 6.19 -40.98
N ASP A 319 16.53 6.81 -41.13
CA ASP A 319 15.95 7.23 -42.40
C ASP A 319 15.55 8.72 -42.36
N SER A 320 15.81 9.46 -43.44
CA SER A 320 15.55 10.90 -43.57
C SER A 320 14.48 11.25 -44.62
N GLY A 321 14.00 10.27 -45.39
CA GLY A 321 13.25 10.51 -46.63
C GLY A 321 11.79 10.87 -46.41
N ALA A 322 11.00 9.91 -45.93
CA ALA A 322 9.57 10.06 -45.63
C ALA A 322 9.04 8.77 -44.99
N LEU A 323 7.96 8.87 -44.22
CA LEU A 323 7.27 7.73 -43.65
C LEU A 323 5.96 7.47 -44.39
N LEU A 324 5.77 6.26 -44.93
CA LEU A 324 4.51 5.84 -45.53
C LEU A 324 3.61 5.21 -44.45
N LEU A 325 2.48 5.85 -44.20
CA LEU A 325 1.38 5.33 -43.39
C LEU A 325 0.34 4.70 -44.33
N LYS A 326 -0.03 3.45 -44.08
CA LYS A 326 -0.95 2.70 -44.95
C LYS A 326 -2.40 2.95 -44.58
N ARG A 327 -3.29 2.92 -45.58
CA ARG A 327 -4.74 2.90 -45.32
C ARG A 327 -5.11 1.78 -44.34
N GLY A 328 -5.89 2.10 -43.32
CA GLY A 328 -6.30 1.21 -42.24
C GLY A 328 -5.27 1.08 -41.11
N GLU A 329 -4.09 1.68 -41.23
CA GLU A 329 -3.10 1.71 -40.15
C GLU A 329 -3.63 2.56 -38.99
N ARG A 330 -3.42 2.06 -37.76
CA ARG A 330 -3.89 2.71 -36.53
C ARG A 330 -2.72 3.20 -35.69
N ILE A 331 -2.69 4.51 -35.47
CA ILE A 331 -1.70 5.21 -34.65
C ILE A 331 -2.30 5.40 -33.26
N TYR A 332 -1.64 4.89 -32.24
CA TYR A 332 -2.11 5.00 -30.86
C TYR A 332 -1.82 6.40 -30.28
N VAL A 333 -2.75 6.93 -29.49
CA VAL A 333 -2.66 8.29 -28.93
C VAL A 333 -2.70 8.32 -27.40
N GLU A 334 -3.65 7.62 -26.80
CA GLU A 334 -3.82 7.59 -25.35
C GLU A 334 -4.64 6.38 -24.89
N SER A 335 -4.59 6.11 -23.60
CA SER A 335 -5.52 5.23 -22.91
C SER A 335 -6.21 5.98 -21.78
N SER A 336 -7.36 5.46 -21.34
CA SER A 336 -8.09 5.96 -20.19
C SER A 336 -8.59 4.78 -19.38
N ARG A 337 -7.84 4.41 -18.35
CA ARG A 337 -8.11 3.30 -17.44
C ARG A 337 -9.24 3.60 -16.46
N LYS A 338 -9.89 2.54 -16.01
CA LYS A 338 -10.92 2.53 -14.98
C LYS A 338 -10.45 1.71 -13.79
N TYR A 339 -10.70 2.20 -12.59
CA TYR A 339 -10.23 1.63 -11.33
C TYR A 339 -11.34 0.84 -10.65
N GLY A 340 -11.05 -0.41 -10.31
CA GLY A 340 -11.95 -1.26 -9.52
C GLY A 340 -11.72 -1.10 -8.03
N ASP A 341 -12.54 -1.77 -7.22
CA ASP A 341 -12.39 -1.80 -5.77
C ASP A 341 -11.01 -2.35 -5.35
N GLY A 342 -10.41 -1.75 -4.32
CA GLY A 342 -9.08 -2.10 -3.83
C GLY A 342 -7.89 -1.55 -4.64
N SER A 343 -8.13 -0.95 -5.82
CA SER A 343 -7.05 -0.39 -6.64
C SER A 343 -6.27 0.71 -5.92
N ALA A 344 -6.95 1.59 -5.18
CA ALA A 344 -6.33 2.62 -4.35
C ALA A 344 -5.41 2.01 -3.28
N SER A 345 -5.87 1.00 -2.56
CA SER A 345 -5.05 0.29 -1.55
C SER A 345 -3.78 -0.32 -2.12
N ILE A 346 -3.84 -0.89 -3.33
CA ILE A 346 -2.65 -1.44 -4.00
C ILE A 346 -1.72 -0.30 -4.41
N LEU A 347 -2.22 0.79 -5.00
CA LEU A 347 -1.41 1.96 -5.34
C LEU A 347 -0.68 2.54 -4.11
N ALA A 348 -1.37 2.65 -2.98
CA ALA A 348 -0.78 3.10 -1.72
C ALA A 348 0.43 2.24 -1.32
N ARG A 349 0.24 0.91 -1.27
CA ARG A 349 1.32 -0.04 -0.94
C ARG A 349 2.48 0.00 -1.91
N SER A 350 2.20 0.12 -3.21
CA SER A 350 3.23 0.18 -4.25
C SER A 350 4.04 1.48 -4.25
N THR A 351 3.59 2.52 -3.54
CA THR A 351 4.20 3.86 -3.54
C THR A 351 4.71 4.29 -2.15
N GLY A 352 4.63 3.39 -1.16
CA GLY A 352 4.99 3.71 0.23
C GLY A 352 4.08 4.75 0.88
N LEU A 353 2.83 4.87 0.41
CA LEU A 353 1.80 5.73 0.96
C LEU A 353 0.78 4.91 1.75
N MET A 354 0.07 5.55 2.68
CA MET A 354 -1.09 4.98 3.35
C MET A 354 -2.36 5.41 2.62
N TYR A 355 -3.30 4.48 2.45
CA TYR A 355 -4.66 4.79 2.00
C TYR A 355 -5.52 5.19 3.21
N ILE A 356 -6.07 6.41 3.20
CA ILE A 356 -6.72 7.01 4.37
C ILE A 356 -8.25 7.07 4.22
N ALA A 357 -8.74 7.54 3.07
CA ALA A 357 -10.16 7.77 2.86
C ALA A 357 -10.53 7.75 1.38
N GLU A 358 -11.82 7.55 1.11
CA GLU A 358 -12.44 7.75 -0.21
C GLU A 358 -13.76 8.50 -0.10
N TRP A 359 -14.09 9.21 -1.17
CA TRP A 359 -15.37 9.85 -1.39
C TRP A 359 -15.85 9.51 -2.80
N GLN A 360 -17.09 9.06 -2.92
CA GLN A 360 -17.67 8.57 -4.18
C GLN A 360 -18.82 9.47 -4.63
N ASP A 361 -19.11 9.51 -5.93
CA ASP A 361 -20.28 10.24 -6.42
C ASP A 361 -21.56 9.44 -6.16
N SER A 362 -22.72 10.11 -6.26
CA SER A 362 -24.03 9.50 -6.02
C SER A 362 -24.35 8.30 -6.91
N ARG A 363 -23.67 8.14 -8.06
CA ARG A 363 -23.83 7.00 -8.98
C ARG A 363 -22.72 5.95 -8.86
N ASN A 364 -21.73 6.16 -8.00
CA ASN A 364 -20.58 5.26 -7.81
C ASN A 364 -19.78 5.04 -9.13
N TYR A 365 -19.65 6.09 -9.94
CA TYR A 365 -18.91 6.13 -11.21
C TYR A 365 -17.51 6.73 -11.06
N TYR A 366 -17.26 7.49 -10.01
CA TYR A 366 -16.04 8.23 -9.78
C TYR A 366 -15.74 8.29 -8.29
N MET A 367 -14.45 8.39 -7.93
CA MET A 367 -14.05 8.60 -6.55
C MET A 367 -12.86 9.54 -6.43
N LEU A 368 -12.80 10.26 -5.31
CA LEU A 368 -11.60 10.90 -4.80
C LEU A 368 -10.99 10.02 -3.72
N SER A 369 -9.73 9.62 -3.88
CA SER A 369 -8.98 8.80 -2.93
C SER A 369 -7.91 9.63 -2.23
N LEU A 370 -7.87 9.59 -0.89
CA LEU A 370 -6.88 10.26 -0.05
C LEU A 370 -5.75 9.29 0.34
N PHE A 371 -4.54 9.70 0.03
CA PHE A 371 -3.29 9.05 0.43
C PHE A 371 -2.51 9.95 1.37
N ARG A 372 -1.73 9.37 2.28
CA ARG A 372 -0.86 10.11 3.21
C ARG A 372 0.50 9.45 3.32
N LYS A 373 1.56 10.25 3.35
CA LYS A 373 2.93 9.76 3.58
C LYS A 373 3.07 9.35 5.05
N PRO A 374 3.29 8.07 5.37
CA PRO A 374 3.56 7.66 6.74
C PRO A 374 4.92 8.17 7.22
N PRO A 375 5.19 8.19 8.54
CA PRO A 375 6.54 8.44 9.03
C PRO A 375 7.55 7.38 8.57
N THR A 376 7.08 6.13 8.40
CA THR A 376 7.86 4.96 8.03
C THR A 376 6.92 3.80 7.66
N THR A 377 7.45 2.81 6.95
CA THR A 377 6.88 1.48 6.73
C THR A 377 7.89 0.44 7.22
N MET A 378 7.51 -0.81 7.56
CA MET A 378 8.52 -1.80 7.98
C MET A 378 9.23 -2.44 6.80
N SER A 379 8.59 -2.46 5.63
CA SER A 379 9.19 -2.91 4.38
C SER A 379 9.25 -1.79 3.33
N PRO A 380 10.23 -1.84 2.41
CA PRO A 380 10.21 -1.01 1.22
C PRO A 380 9.00 -1.36 0.32
N PRO A 381 8.51 -0.39 -0.48
CA PRO A 381 7.60 -0.67 -1.57
C PRO A 381 8.19 -1.76 -2.48
N PRO A 382 7.38 -2.66 -3.07
CA PRO A 382 7.88 -3.64 -4.03
C PRO A 382 8.65 -2.96 -5.17
N ALA A 383 9.81 -3.50 -5.54
CA ALA A 383 10.62 -2.94 -6.63
C ALA A 383 9.82 -2.92 -7.95
N ILE A 384 9.82 -1.76 -8.61
CA ILE A 384 9.14 -1.58 -9.89
C ILE A 384 10.01 -2.20 -11.00
N GLY A 385 9.81 -3.49 -11.27
CA GLY A 385 10.44 -4.17 -12.41
C GLY A 385 9.86 -3.67 -13.73
N SER A 386 10.70 -3.45 -14.74
CA SER A 386 10.36 -2.81 -16.03
C SER A 386 9.50 -3.64 -17.00
N SER A 387 8.75 -4.64 -16.54
CA SER A 387 7.83 -5.42 -17.39
C SER A 387 6.53 -5.90 -16.71
N SER A 388 6.35 -5.67 -15.40
CA SER A 388 5.47 -6.54 -14.60
C SER A 388 4.09 -5.99 -14.19
N PHE A 389 3.77 -4.70 -14.33
CA PHE A 389 2.48 -4.20 -13.82
C PHE A 389 1.43 -3.88 -14.89
N ASN A 390 1.62 -4.32 -16.13
CA ASN A 390 0.80 -3.82 -17.24
C ASN A 390 -0.72 -4.10 -17.16
N LYS A 391 -1.25 -4.95 -16.27
CA LYS A 391 -2.68 -5.35 -16.35
C LYS A 391 -3.35 -5.37 -14.97
N TRP A 392 -4.06 -4.28 -14.65
CA TRP A 392 -4.87 -4.10 -13.42
C TRP A 392 -6.31 -4.55 -13.57
N SER A 393 -6.54 -5.40 -14.54
CA SER A 393 -7.79 -6.09 -14.80
C SER A 393 -7.41 -7.43 -15.45
N GLU A 394 -8.20 -8.44 -15.15
CA GLU A 394 -7.91 -9.84 -15.47
C GLU A 394 -8.73 -10.32 -16.66
N PRO A 395 -8.19 -11.20 -17.53
CA PRO A 395 -7.58 -12.48 -17.14
C PRO A 395 -6.25 -12.83 -17.84
N LEU A 396 -5.24 -13.18 -17.04
CA LEU A 396 -4.23 -14.22 -17.29
C LEU A 396 -3.45 -14.33 -15.98
N ARG A 397 -4.13 -14.91 -14.99
CA ARG A 397 -3.70 -15.11 -13.60
C ARG A 397 -2.50 -16.05 -13.43
N ARG A 398 -2.04 -16.70 -14.52
CA ARG A 398 -1.04 -17.79 -14.47
C ARG A 398 0.42 -17.34 -14.59
N ALA A 399 0.71 -16.36 -15.44
CA ALA A 399 2.07 -15.79 -15.60
C ALA A 399 2.26 -14.49 -14.82
N ARG A 400 1.17 -13.87 -14.35
CA ARG A 400 1.16 -12.53 -13.76
C ARG A 400 1.15 -12.50 -12.24
N MET A 401 0.68 -13.53 -11.52
CA MET A 401 1.03 -13.61 -10.09
C MET A 401 2.54 -13.65 -9.94
N ILE A 402 3.13 -14.44 -10.84
CA ILE A 402 4.52 -14.58 -11.18
C ILE A 402 5.08 -13.14 -11.47
N GLU A 403 4.90 -12.49 -12.61
CA GLU A 403 5.57 -11.17 -12.82
C GLU A 403 5.16 -10.01 -11.89
N LYS A 404 3.87 -9.84 -11.55
CA LYS A 404 3.28 -8.62 -10.97
C LYS A 404 3.60 -8.36 -9.49
N PHE A 405 4.02 -9.40 -8.78
CA PHE A 405 4.53 -9.32 -7.41
C PHE A 405 6.02 -9.72 -7.32
N GLY A 406 6.71 -9.83 -8.46
CA GLY A 406 8.08 -10.32 -8.55
C GLY A 406 8.23 -11.85 -8.50
N LEU A 407 7.15 -12.60 -8.42
CA LEU A 407 7.08 -14.08 -8.46
C LEU A 407 7.41 -14.69 -9.87
N GLY A 408 7.98 -13.89 -10.80
CA GLY A 408 7.95 -13.87 -12.29
C GLY A 408 8.97 -14.66 -13.11
N ALA A 409 10.23 -14.36 -12.83
CA ALA A 409 11.22 -15.42 -12.76
C ALA A 409 10.96 -16.14 -11.43
N SER A 410 11.75 -17.12 -11.02
CA SER A 410 11.95 -17.21 -9.57
C SER A 410 12.30 -15.77 -9.11
N PRO A 411 11.51 -15.02 -8.27
CA PRO A 411 12.22 -14.10 -7.45
C PRO A 411 13.14 -15.07 -6.75
N GLN A 412 14.43 -14.88 -6.97
CA GLN A 412 15.31 -15.18 -5.89
C GLN A 412 14.71 -14.37 -4.74
N TYR A 413 13.82 -14.97 -3.94
CA TYR A 413 13.59 -14.51 -2.58
C TYR A 413 15.01 -14.33 -2.12
N PRO A 414 15.40 -13.06 -1.84
CA PRO A 414 16.80 -12.77 -1.72
C PRO A 414 17.29 -13.72 -0.65
N THR A 415 18.41 -14.39 -0.90
CA THR A 415 18.87 -15.48 -0.03
C THR A 415 18.95 -15.01 1.44
N ILE A 416 19.05 -13.69 1.62
CA ILE A 416 18.98 -12.91 2.86
C ILE A 416 18.15 -11.63 2.65
N PRO A 417 17.60 -10.99 3.70
CA PRO A 417 16.98 -9.67 3.59
C PRO A 417 17.97 -8.62 3.08
N THR A 418 17.49 -7.70 2.24
CA THR A 418 18.27 -6.60 1.66
C THR A 418 18.57 -5.50 2.67
N LEU A 419 19.60 -4.69 2.42
CA LEU A 419 19.89 -3.51 3.26
C LEU A 419 18.70 -2.54 3.32
N SER A 420 17.97 -2.38 2.22
CA SER A 420 16.76 -1.55 2.20
C SER A 420 15.68 -2.09 3.13
N GLU A 421 15.47 -3.41 3.20
CA GLU A 421 14.51 -4.02 4.13
C GLU A 421 14.92 -3.77 5.60
N TRP A 422 16.19 -3.96 5.94
CA TRP A 422 16.72 -3.64 7.27
C TRP A 422 16.54 -2.16 7.64
N GLN A 423 16.82 -1.24 6.71
CA GLN A 423 16.67 0.19 6.96
C GLN A 423 15.23 0.61 7.22
N HIS A 424 14.24 -0.02 6.57
CA HIS A 424 12.82 0.26 6.82
C HIS A 424 12.39 -0.29 8.18
N LEU A 425 12.80 -1.51 8.53
CA LEU A 425 12.55 -2.09 9.85
C LEU A 425 13.19 -1.24 10.96
N TRP A 426 14.44 -0.80 10.79
CA TRP A 426 15.12 0.10 11.71
C TRP A 426 14.42 1.46 11.85
N SER A 427 13.93 2.01 10.74
CA SER A 427 13.15 3.26 10.74
C SER A 427 11.82 3.11 11.48
N ALA A 428 11.18 1.94 11.38
CA ALA A 428 10.00 1.60 12.18
C ALA A 428 10.32 1.60 13.68
N TRP A 429 11.37 0.88 14.08
CA TRP A 429 11.87 0.86 15.46
C TRP A 429 12.21 2.25 16.00
N ASP A 430 12.94 3.04 15.22
CA ASP A 430 13.34 4.40 15.60
C ASP A 430 12.11 5.32 15.75
N THR A 431 11.10 5.14 14.91
CA THR A 431 9.82 5.86 15.06
C THR A 431 9.13 5.50 16.37
N LEU A 432 9.06 4.20 16.72
CA LEU A 432 8.37 3.77 17.94
C LEU A 432 9.15 4.18 19.21
N LEU A 433 10.45 3.89 19.28
CA LEU A 433 11.29 4.11 20.47
C LEU A 433 11.75 5.56 20.67
N LEU A 434 11.93 6.32 19.59
CA LEU A 434 12.56 7.65 19.67
C LEU A 434 11.62 8.80 19.31
N ARG A 435 10.42 8.51 18.79
CA ARG A 435 9.42 9.53 18.46
C ARG A 435 8.09 9.32 19.18
N ILE A 436 7.57 8.08 19.18
CA ILE A 436 6.29 7.76 19.83
C ILE A 436 6.44 7.68 21.36
N ILE A 437 7.45 6.98 21.85
CA ILE A 437 7.75 6.89 23.28
C ILE A 437 8.59 8.11 23.69
N PRO A 438 8.14 8.94 24.63
CA PRO A 438 8.96 10.03 25.15
C PRO A 438 10.19 9.48 25.86
N ARG A 439 11.34 10.14 25.72
CA ARG A 439 12.60 9.71 26.35
C ARG A 439 12.50 9.48 27.86
N ARG A 440 11.66 10.26 28.57
CA ARG A 440 11.41 10.11 30.02
C ARG A 440 10.74 8.77 30.39
N CYS A 441 10.02 8.16 29.46
CA CYS A 441 9.26 6.93 29.64
C CYS A 441 10.08 5.68 29.29
N LEU A 442 11.33 5.80 28.81
CA LEU A 442 12.11 4.64 28.38
C LEU A 442 12.41 3.64 29.52
N HIS A 443 12.34 4.07 30.77
CA HIS A 443 12.48 3.19 31.93
C HIS A 443 11.14 2.64 32.44
N ASP A 444 10.02 3.01 31.83
CA ASP A 444 8.70 2.53 32.22
C ASP A 444 8.52 1.07 31.78
N GLN A 445 7.75 0.34 32.59
CA GLN A 445 7.38 -1.05 32.39
C GLN A 445 5.85 -1.14 32.43
N PRO A 446 5.14 -0.82 31.33
CA PRO A 446 3.68 -0.74 31.35
C PRO A 446 2.98 -2.11 31.40
N ILE A 447 3.72 -3.19 31.23
CA ILE A 447 3.26 -4.56 31.41
C ILE A 447 4.24 -5.25 32.36
N ASP A 448 3.77 -5.66 33.55
CA ASP A 448 4.62 -6.25 34.59
C ASP A 448 5.37 -7.51 34.11
N LEU A 449 4.77 -8.28 33.20
CA LEU A 449 5.35 -9.48 32.58
C LEU A 449 6.38 -9.19 31.46
N ARG A 450 6.78 -7.94 31.26
CA ARG A 450 7.73 -7.51 30.21
C ARG A 450 8.84 -6.67 30.81
N HIS A 451 9.98 -6.61 30.13
CA HIS A 451 11.05 -5.70 30.52
C HIS A 451 10.69 -4.23 30.22
N PRO A 452 11.33 -3.24 30.86
CA PRO A 452 11.12 -1.84 30.53
C PRO A 452 11.55 -1.51 29.09
N PHE A 453 11.05 -0.44 28.49
CA PHE A 453 11.33 -0.10 27.08
C PHE A 453 12.83 -0.02 26.74
N VAL A 454 13.67 0.45 27.68
CA VAL A 454 15.13 0.54 27.53
C VAL A 454 15.79 -0.81 27.26
N PHE A 455 15.18 -1.91 27.72
CA PHE A 455 15.66 -3.26 27.38
C PHE A 455 15.61 -3.50 25.87
N TYR A 456 14.50 -3.14 25.22
CA TYR A 456 14.31 -3.39 23.79
C TYR A 456 15.24 -2.56 22.89
N LEU A 457 15.73 -1.41 23.38
CA LEU A 457 16.78 -0.63 22.70
C LEU A 457 18.09 -1.41 22.55
N GLY A 458 18.41 -2.29 23.51
CA GLY A 458 19.63 -3.10 23.51
C GLY A 458 19.41 -4.55 23.07
N HIS A 459 18.28 -5.16 23.40
CA HIS A 459 17.90 -6.54 23.09
C HIS A 459 17.96 -6.85 21.59
N VAL A 460 17.27 -6.04 20.80
CA VAL A 460 17.16 -6.26 19.36
C VAL A 460 18.52 -6.19 18.66
N PRO A 461 19.35 -5.13 18.84
CA PRO A 461 20.68 -5.13 18.24
C PRO A 461 21.60 -6.21 18.83
N ALA A 462 21.48 -6.56 20.11
CA ALA A 462 22.28 -7.63 20.71
C ALA A 462 22.00 -8.99 20.07
N PHE A 463 20.72 -9.36 19.91
CA PHE A 463 20.33 -10.61 19.24
C PHE A 463 20.87 -10.67 17.81
N ALA A 464 20.72 -9.57 17.08
CA ALA A 464 21.24 -9.45 15.72
C ALA A 464 22.77 -9.61 15.68
N ASP A 465 23.50 -8.97 16.60
CA ASP A 465 24.97 -9.04 16.71
C ASP A 465 25.46 -10.45 17.06
N ILE A 466 24.76 -11.17 17.95
CA ILE A 466 25.07 -12.58 18.31
C ILE A 466 24.96 -13.48 17.08
N HIS A 467 23.85 -13.42 16.35
CA HIS A 467 23.67 -14.28 15.18
C HIS A 467 24.57 -13.88 14.01
N MET A 468 24.88 -12.59 13.85
CA MET A 468 25.85 -12.14 12.86
C MET A 468 27.27 -12.61 13.20
N ALA A 469 27.68 -12.52 14.47
CA ALA A 469 28.98 -12.99 14.95
C ALA A 469 29.14 -14.51 14.76
N ALA A 470 28.06 -15.27 14.98
CA ALA A 470 28.02 -16.70 14.67
C ALA A 470 28.12 -16.97 13.16
N ALA A 471 27.44 -16.18 12.32
CA ALA A 471 27.44 -16.34 10.87
C ALA A 471 28.81 -16.10 10.21
N ASP A 472 29.62 -15.18 10.73
CA ASP A 472 30.94 -14.86 10.17
C ASP A 472 32.14 -15.28 11.05
N ASN A 473 31.86 -15.96 12.17
CA ASN A 473 32.84 -16.40 13.17
C ASN A 473 33.77 -15.27 13.63
N LYS A 474 33.22 -14.08 13.90
CA LYS A 474 33.94 -12.92 14.43
C LYS A 474 33.48 -12.56 15.84
N PRO A 475 34.27 -11.78 16.60
CA PRO A 475 33.84 -11.26 17.90
C PRO A 475 32.55 -10.45 17.84
N LEU A 476 31.88 -10.33 18.99
CA LEU A 476 30.74 -9.43 19.18
C LEU A 476 31.16 -7.96 19.06
N THR A 477 30.21 -7.10 18.77
CA THR A 477 30.41 -5.65 18.72
C THR A 477 30.66 -5.11 20.13
N GLU A 478 31.63 -4.21 20.29
CA GLU A 478 31.93 -3.63 21.61
C GLU A 478 30.83 -2.65 22.10
N PRO A 479 30.51 -2.64 23.41
CA PRO A 479 31.05 -3.52 24.46
C PRO A 479 30.42 -4.91 24.40
N GLN A 480 31.24 -5.96 24.38
CA GLN A 480 30.75 -7.35 24.26
C GLN A 480 29.82 -7.77 25.41
N SER A 481 29.93 -7.12 26.57
CA SER A 481 29.05 -7.34 27.72
C SER A 481 27.59 -7.01 27.46
N TYR A 482 27.28 -6.16 26.46
CA TYR A 482 25.89 -5.83 26.12
C TYR A 482 25.15 -7.04 25.58
N ALA A 483 25.80 -7.91 24.81
CA ALA A 483 25.20 -9.16 24.37
C ALA A 483 24.68 -9.97 25.57
N GLN A 484 25.51 -10.14 26.61
CA GLN A 484 25.14 -10.88 27.82
C GLN A 484 23.99 -10.24 28.61
N TRP A 485 23.91 -8.90 28.63
CA TRP A 485 22.86 -8.19 29.36
C TRP A 485 21.52 -8.20 28.62
N PHE A 486 21.57 -8.24 27.29
CA PHE A 486 20.42 -8.04 26.43
C PHE A 486 19.96 -9.31 25.70
N GLU A 487 20.68 -10.43 25.73
CA GLU A 487 20.31 -11.71 25.09
C GLU A 487 19.12 -12.46 25.73
N ARG A 488 18.52 -11.91 26.80
CA ARG A 488 17.47 -12.58 27.56
C ARG A 488 16.18 -12.79 26.75
N GLY A 489 15.53 -13.94 26.96
CA GLY A 489 14.17 -14.20 26.49
C GLY A 489 13.10 -13.43 27.27
N ILE A 490 11.88 -13.39 26.73
CA ILE A 490 10.74 -12.58 27.24
C ILE A 490 9.59 -13.42 27.85
N ASP A 491 9.85 -14.69 28.19
CA ASP A 491 8.84 -15.60 28.75
C ASP A 491 8.35 -15.11 30.13
N PRO A 492 7.02 -15.05 30.39
CA PRO A 492 6.48 -14.77 31.72
C PRO A 492 6.94 -15.69 32.87
N ASN A 493 7.42 -16.92 32.60
CA ASN A 493 7.81 -17.88 33.65
C ASN A 493 9.22 -17.67 34.24
N ILE A 494 9.75 -16.44 34.20
CA ILE A 494 11.03 -16.03 34.80
C ILE A 494 11.05 -16.21 36.33
N GLU A 495 9.88 -16.38 36.96
CA GLU A 495 9.78 -16.55 38.41
C GLU A 495 10.27 -17.93 38.92
N ASP A 496 10.35 -18.95 38.07
CA ASP A 496 10.95 -20.25 38.41
C ASP A 496 12.08 -20.64 37.43
N PRO A 497 13.35 -20.30 37.75
CA PRO A 497 14.51 -20.66 36.93
C PRO A 497 14.83 -22.16 36.90
N THR A 498 14.05 -23.01 37.58
CA THR A 498 14.14 -24.48 37.44
C THR A 498 13.28 -25.03 36.30
N ILE A 499 12.39 -24.21 35.74
CA ILE A 499 11.49 -24.53 34.62
C ILE A 499 11.86 -23.74 33.36
N CYS A 500 12.54 -22.59 33.50
CA CYS A 500 13.04 -21.77 32.40
C CYS A 500 14.50 -22.10 32.05
N HIS A 501 14.92 -21.94 30.78
CA HIS A 501 16.31 -22.08 30.37
C HIS A 501 17.23 -21.05 31.06
N SER A 502 18.52 -21.39 31.18
CA SER A 502 19.54 -20.51 31.76
C SER A 502 19.58 -19.16 31.04
N HIS A 503 19.47 -18.06 31.79
CA HIS A 503 19.61 -16.70 31.31
C HIS A 503 20.56 -15.90 32.21
N SER A 504 21.23 -14.85 31.68
CA SER A 504 22.07 -13.95 32.48
C SER A 504 21.29 -13.28 33.63
N GLU A 505 21.93 -12.61 34.60
CA GLU A 505 21.24 -11.83 35.64
C GLU A 505 20.70 -10.49 35.09
N VAL A 506 19.60 -9.96 35.64
CA VAL A 506 19.09 -8.63 35.26
C VAL A 506 20.04 -7.61 35.88
N PRO A 507 20.61 -6.67 35.11
CA PRO A 507 21.49 -5.67 35.69
C PRO A 507 20.70 -4.82 36.69
N LYS A 508 21.33 -4.47 37.82
CA LYS A 508 20.72 -3.60 38.84
C LYS A 508 20.34 -2.23 38.28
N GLU A 509 21.10 -1.74 37.32
CA GLU A 509 20.87 -0.51 36.58
C GLU A 509 21.16 -0.75 35.09
N TRP A 510 20.26 -0.31 34.22
CA TRP A 510 20.48 -0.36 32.77
C TRP A 510 21.55 0.66 32.34
N PRO A 511 22.29 0.40 31.25
CA PRO A 511 23.22 1.39 30.70
C PRO A 511 22.52 2.69 30.30
N GLN A 512 23.28 3.78 30.15
CA GLN A 512 22.72 5.04 29.68
C GLN A 512 22.15 4.88 28.27
N VAL A 513 20.99 5.49 28.02
CA VAL A 513 20.28 5.40 26.74
C VAL A 513 21.20 5.73 25.56
N ASP A 514 22.02 6.78 25.67
CA ASP A 514 22.91 7.19 24.57
C ASP A 514 24.03 6.16 24.31
N ASP A 515 24.49 5.43 25.33
CA ASP A 515 25.49 4.35 25.16
C ASP A 515 24.87 3.14 24.44
N ILE A 516 23.61 2.80 24.77
CA ILE A 516 22.85 1.74 24.10
C ILE A 516 22.60 2.11 22.63
N LEU A 517 22.23 3.37 22.36
CA LEU A 517 22.05 3.87 20.99
C LEU A 517 23.36 3.83 20.19
N ALA A 518 24.48 4.24 20.81
CA ALA A 518 25.78 4.15 20.17
C ALA A 518 26.19 2.70 19.87
N TYR A 519 25.87 1.74 20.76
CA TYR A 519 26.04 0.31 20.51
C TYR A 519 25.18 -0.17 19.34
N ARG A 520 23.88 0.12 19.37
CA ARG A 520 22.93 -0.21 18.29
C ARG A 520 23.42 0.31 16.94
N ASP A 521 23.88 1.55 16.88
CA ASP A 521 24.34 2.17 15.63
C ASP A 521 25.61 1.49 15.09
N ARG A 522 26.52 1.04 15.98
CA ARG A 522 27.68 0.21 15.58
C ARG A 522 27.24 -1.15 15.04
N VAL A 523 26.28 -1.81 15.67
CA VAL A 523 25.72 -3.09 15.19
C VAL A 523 25.07 -2.91 13.82
N ARG A 524 24.21 -1.89 13.64
CA ARG A 524 23.57 -1.57 12.36
C ARG A 524 24.59 -1.26 11.26
N ALA A 525 25.66 -0.52 11.57
CA ALA A 525 26.75 -0.24 10.64
C ALA A 525 27.50 -1.53 10.24
N ARG A 526 27.74 -2.43 11.20
CA ARG A 526 28.34 -3.75 10.94
C ARG A 526 27.43 -4.59 10.05
N PHE A 527 26.12 -4.65 10.31
CA PHE A 527 25.13 -5.32 9.47
C PHE A 527 25.13 -4.77 8.03
N ALA A 528 25.11 -3.45 7.86
CA ALA A 528 25.15 -2.84 6.54
C ALA A 528 26.43 -3.20 5.77
N SER A 529 27.58 -3.19 6.45
CA SER A 529 28.85 -3.63 5.85
C SER A 529 28.83 -5.12 5.51
N TRP A 530 28.21 -5.95 6.35
CA TRP A 530 28.08 -7.39 6.16
C TRP A 530 27.22 -7.68 4.92
N LEU A 531 26.01 -7.12 4.83
CA LEU A 531 25.10 -7.32 3.69
C LEU A 531 25.75 -6.95 2.35
N ASN A 532 26.44 -5.80 2.30
CA ASN A 532 27.16 -5.35 1.10
C ASN A 532 28.30 -6.30 0.67
N ALA A 533 28.93 -7.01 1.61
CA ALA A 533 29.97 -7.98 1.30
C ALA A 533 29.38 -9.28 0.73
N TYR A 534 28.25 -9.74 1.29
CA TYR A 534 27.57 -10.96 0.84
C TYR A 534 26.85 -10.78 -0.49
N GLU A 535 26.32 -9.59 -0.79
CA GLU A 535 25.76 -9.27 -2.11
C GLU A 535 26.79 -9.48 -3.24
N LYS A 536 28.09 -9.29 -2.95
CA LYS A 536 29.18 -9.48 -3.91
C LYS A 536 29.72 -10.90 -3.98
N ASN A 537 29.70 -11.62 -2.86
CA ASN A 537 30.45 -12.87 -2.70
C ASN A 537 29.56 -14.14 -2.57
N GLY A 538 28.25 -13.98 -2.45
CA GLY A 538 27.32 -15.07 -2.13
C GLY A 538 27.32 -15.44 -0.64
N VAL A 539 26.29 -16.16 -0.18
CA VAL A 539 26.03 -16.50 1.24
C VAL A 539 25.84 -18.01 1.44
N SER A 540 26.39 -18.56 2.52
CA SER A 540 26.15 -19.96 2.92
C SER A 540 24.75 -20.14 3.50
N ALA A 541 24.24 -21.37 3.52
CA ALA A 541 22.95 -21.68 4.13
C ALA A 541 22.88 -21.28 5.60
N ASP A 542 23.95 -21.56 6.35
CA ASP A 542 24.01 -21.24 7.77
C ASP A 542 23.96 -19.74 8.00
N ALA A 543 24.77 -18.97 7.27
CA ALA A 543 24.79 -17.52 7.40
C ALA A 543 23.45 -16.89 7.01
N ALA A 544 22.82 -17.40 5.95
CA ALA A 544 21.50 -16.92 5.55
C ALA A 544 20.41 -17.18 6.60
N ARG A 545 20.45 -18.36 7.24
CA ARG A 545 19.53 -18.72 8.33
C ARG A 545 19.69 -17.79 9.53
N HIS A 546 20.92 -17.51 9.95
CA HIS A 546 21.21 -16.55 11.03
C HIS A 546 20.64 -15.15 10.75
N VAL A 547 20.79 -14.66 9.52
CA VAL A 547 20.31 -13.33 9.15
C VAL A 547 18.78 -13.27 9.07
N TRP A 548 18.13 -14.29 8.50
CA TRP A 548 16.67 -14.36 8.48
C TRP A 548 16.08 -14.47 9.88
N MET A 549 16.68 -15.28 10.75
CA MET A 549 16.30 -15.40 12.14
C MET A 549 16.44 -14.06 12.87
N ALA A 550 17.56 -13.36 12.73
CA ALA A 550 17.74 -12.02 13.30
C ALA A 550 16.70 -11.01 12.80
N PHE A 551 16.40 -11.03 11.49
CA PHE A 551 15.44 -10.13 10.87
C PHE A 551 14.00 -10.38 11.34
N GLU A 552 13.54 -11.64 11.29
CA GLU A 552 12.18 -12.01 11.73
C GLU A 552 12.03 -11.84 13.25
N HIS A 553 13.07 -12.11 14.04
CA HIS A 553 13.09 -11.80 15.47
C HIS A 553 12.90 -10.29 15.73
N GLU A 554 13.67 -9.44 15.06
CA GLU A 554 13.52 -7.98 15.18
C GLU A 554 12.11 -7.51 14.75
N ALA A 555 11.51 -8.12 13.72
CA ALA A 555 10.14 -7.83 13.31
C ALA A 555 9.09 -8.29 14.33
N LEU A 556 9.24 -9.46 14.96
CA LEU A 556 8.33 -9.97 15.99
C LEU A 556 8.42 -9.14 17.28
N HIS A 557 9.62 -8.71 17.66
CA HIS A 557 9.81 -7.84 18.82
C HIS A 557 9.23 -6.44 18.63
N PHE A 558 9.09 -5.96 17.39
CA PHE A 558 8.42 -4.69 17.11
C PHE A 558 6.95 -4.74 17.52
N GLU A 559 6.27 -5.84 17.20
CA GLU A 559 4.89 -6.09 17.63
C GLU A 559 4.77 -6.19 19.15
N THR A 560 5.75 -6.83 19.80
CA THR A 560 5.84 -6.87 21.26
C THR A 560 5.95 -5.48 21.88
N LEU A 561 6.86 -4.67 21.35
CA LEU A 561 7.01 -3.30 21.81
C LEU A 561 5.72 -2.50 21.61
N LEU A 562 5.05 -2.67 20.46
CA LEU A 562 3.85 -1.90 20.17
C LEU A 562 2.74 -2.15 21.17
N TYR A 563 2.40 -3.41 21.49
CA TYR A 563 1.33 -3.65 22.46
C TYR A 563 1.68 -3.16 23.86
N MET A 564 2.96 -3.07 24.22
CA MET A 564 3.39 -2.40 25.46
C MET A 564 3.14 -0.89 25.39
N VAL A 565 3.45 -0.24 24.27
CA VAL A 565 3.15 1.19 24.06
C VAL A 565 1.66 1.47 24.16
N LEU A 566 0.80 0.58 23.67
CA LEU A 566 -0.65 0.72 23.79
C LEU A 566 -1.15 0.73 25.25
N GLN A 567 -0.38 0.18 26.19
CA GLN A 567 -0.71 0.19 27.62
C GLN A 567 -0.25 1.46 28.35
N MET A 568 0.50 2.34 27.69
CA MET A 568 0.80 3.66 28.24
C MET A 568 -0.48 4.49 28.42
N GLU A 569 -0.40 5.50 29.28
CA GLU A 569 -1.43 6.54 29.34
C GLU A 569 -1.50 7.27 27.98
N PRO A 570 -2.68 7.43 27.36
CA PRO A 570 -2.79 8.02 26.01
C PRO A 570 -2.14 9.40 25.87
N LYS A 571 -2.16 10.20 26.95
CA LYS A 571 -1.51 11.54 27.01
C LYS A 571 0.01 11.50 26.90
N ASP A 572 0.64 10.37 27.20
CA ASP A 572 2.09 10.19 27.16
C ASP A 572 2.58 9.67 25.80
N ILE A 573 1.70 9.23 24.91
CA ILE A 573 2.05 8.77 23.55
C ILE A 573 2.24 9.98 22.62
N GLN A 574 3.44 10.11 22.03
CA GLN A 574 3.81 11.20 21.11
C GLN A 574 3.72 10.78 19.64
N SER A 575 2.52 10.55 19.15
CA SER A 575 2.36 10.08 17.76
C SER A 575 2.79 11.11 16.73
N PRO A 576 3.74 10.80 15.82
CA PRO A 576 4.02 11.62 14.66
C PRO A 576 3.01 11.37 13.52
N ILE A 577 2.00 10.53 13.73
CA ILE A 577 1.05 10.10 12.71
C ILE A 577 -0.28 10.79 12.94
N GLU A 578 -0.80 11.45 11.91
CA GLU A 578 -2.13 12.03 11.95
C GLU A 578 -3.15 11.12 11.27
N THR A 579 -4.16 10.74 12.03
CA THR A 579 -5.31 9.97 11.54
C THR A 579 -6.63 10.62 11.94
N SER A 580 -7.68 10.27 11.22
CA SER A 580 -9.06 10.58 11.57
C SER A 580 -9.88 9.32 11.47
N PHE A 581 -10.68 9.04 12.49
CA PHE A 581 -11.54 7.86 12.50
C PHE A 581 -12.91 8.22 11.92
N ALA A 582 -13.37 7.45 10.94
CA ALA A 582 -14.66 7.69 10.32
C ALA A 582 -15.80 7.49 11.35
N PRO A 583 -16.89 8.27 11.30
CA PRO A 583 -18.07 8.03 12.11
C PRO A 583 -18.74 6.71 11.73
N LEU A 584 -19.34 6.01 12.70
CA LEU A 584 -19.97 4.70 12.48
C LEU A 584 -21.14 4.75 11.47
N ASN A 585 -21.93 5.83 11.48
CA ASN A 585 -23.00 6.13 10.52
C ASN A 585 -23.91 4.94 10.13
N GLY A 586 -24.33 4.12 11.11
CA GLY A 586 -25.24 3.01 10.89
C GLY A 586 -24.65 1.80 10.14
N ARG A 587 -23.34 1.80 9.86
CA ARG A 587 -22.62 0.65 9.32
C ARG A 587 -22.65 -0.50 10.34
N GLN A 588 -22.85 -1.72 9.85
CA GLN A 588 -22.86 -2.93 10.64
C GLN A 588 -22.00 -3.99 9.96
N PRO A 589 -21.32 -4.87 10.73
CA PRO A 589 -20.61 -5.99 10.15
C PRO A 589 -21.62 -6.95 9.50
N ARG A 590 -21.21 -7.59 8.41
CA ARG A 590 -22.02 -8.62 7.75
C ARG A 590 -21.68 -9.98 8.32
N GLU A 591 -22.66 -10.65 8.92
CA GLU A 591 -22.51 -12.05 9.28
C GLU A 591 -22.65 -12.92 8.02
N SER A 592 -21.56 -13.56 7.60
CA SER A 592 -21.59 -14.56 6.54
C SER A 592 -20.70 -15.76 6.89
N TRP A 593 -21.13 -16.93 6.43
CA TRP A 593 -20.50 -18.21 6.70
C TRP A 593 -20.05 -18.84 5.39
N ILE A 594 -18.81 -19.33 5.38
CA ILE A 594 -18.17 -19.92 4.20
C ILE A 594 -17.99 -21.40 4.45
N LYS A 595 -18.47 -22.20 3.51
CA LYS A 595 -18.44 -23.67 3.59
C LYS A 595 -17.16 -24.22 2.98
N TYR A 596 -16.56 -25.16 3.70
CA TYR A 596 -15.42 -25.93 3.24
C TYR A 596 -15.74 -27.41 3.29
N GLU A 597 -15.38 -28.15 2.25
CA GLU A 597 -15.58 -29.60 2.17
C GLU A 597 -14.58 -30.38 3.02
N GLY A 598 -13.49 -29.73 3.44
CA GLY A 598 -12.38 -30.40 4.09
C GLY A 598 -11.62 -31.28 3.11
N GLY A 599 -11.08 -32.39 3.58
CA GLY A 599 -10.34 -33.33 2.74
C GLY A 599 -9.42 -34.24 3.53
N SER A 600 -9.05 -35.36 2.93
CA SER A 600 -8.01 -36.26 3.43
C SER A 600 -6.65 -35.90 2.83
N ASP A 601 -5.58 -36.13 3.58
CA ASP A 601 -4.19 -35.94 3.12
C ASP A 601 -3.80 -34.50 2.74
N LEU A 602 -4.40 -33.51 3.40
CA LEU A 602 -4.03 -32.11 3.23
C LEU A 602 -2.61 -31.86 3.76
N ILE A 603 -1.79 -31.21 2.94
CA ILE A 603 -0.41 -30.88 3.27
C ILE A 603 -0.38 -29.69 4.24
N PHE A 604 0.35 -29.85 5.34
CA PHE A 604 0.46 -28.89 6.43
C PHE A 604 1.93 -28.72 6.88
N GLY A 605 2.31 -27.57 7.40
CA GLY A 605 3.70 -27.28 7.80
C GLY A 605 4.67 -27.04 6.64
N LEU A 606 5.91 -26.71 6.98
CA LEU A 606 6.99 -26.33 6.08
C LEU A 606 7.99 -27.48 5.90
N ALA A 607 8.51 -27.63 4.68
CA ALA A 607 9.59 -28.54 4.36
C ALA A 607 10.95 -27.81 4.37
N ASP A 608 11.32 -27.20 5.50
CA ASP A 608 12.62 -26.56 5.68
C ASP A 608 13.57 -27.48 6.46
N ASP A 609 14.47 -28.14 5.75
CA ASP A 609 15.53 -28.98 6.30
C ASP A 609 16.91 -28.31 6.24
N SER A 610 16.99 -27.02 5.90
CA SER A 610 18.25 -26.33 5.61
C SER A 610 19.26 -26.37 6.75
N GLU A 611 18.77 -26.35 7.99
CA GLU A 611 19.61 -26.38 9.20
C GLU A 611 20.33 -27.72 9.42
N TYR A 612 19.76 -28.84 8.95
CA TYR A 612 20.30 -30.17 9.19
C TYR A 612 20.84 -30.84 7.92
N ALA A 613 20.19 -30.63 6.77
CA ALA A 613 20.50 -31.30 5.51
C ALA A 613 21.38 -30.46 4.58
N MET A 614 21.43 -29.14 4.77
CA MET A 614 22.16 -28.21 3.89
C MET A 614 23.28 -27.42 4.61
N GLN A 615 23.69 -27.86 5.81
CA GLN A 615 24.75 -27.23 6.58
C GLN A 615 26.04 -27.08 5.74
N GLY A 616 26.63 -25.87 5.72
CA GLY A 616 27.81 -25.55 4.92
C GLY A 616 27.60 -25.53 3.39
N GLN A 617 26.40 -25.78 2.87
CA GLN A 617 26.09 -25.69 1.44
C GLN A 617 25.63 -24.28 1.04
N VAL A 618 25.66 -23.99 -0.26
CA VAL A 618 25.04 -22.77 -0.80
C VAL A 618 23.54 -23.01 -0.93
N LEU A 619 22.73 -22.09 -0.39
CA LEU A 619 21.27 -22.19 -0.51
C LEU A 619 20.84 -22.15 -1.96
N ARG A 620 19.86 -22.99 -2.28
CA ARG A 620 19.19 -22.96 -3.57
C ARG A 620 18.38 -21.67 -3.68
N PRO A 621 18.41 -20.98 -4.83
CA PRO A 621 17.47 -19.90 -5.12
C PRO A 621 16.03 -20.31 -4.81
N GLY A 622 15.30 -19.48 -4.07
CA GLY A 622 13.90 -19.73 -3.70
C GLY A 622 13.68 -20.58 -2.45
N HIS A 623 14.73 -20.95 -1.71
CA HIS A 623 14.57 -21.57 -0.37
C HIS A 623 13.89 -20.61 0.60
N VAL A 624 12.93 -21.12 1.37
CA VAL A 624 12.17 -20.33 2.35
C VAL A 624 12.64 -20.70 3.75
N PHE A 625 13.22 -19.72 4.45
CA PHE A 625 13.42 -19.82 5.90
C PHE A 625 12.07 -19.95 6.61
N GLY A 626 11.95 -20.95 7.49
CA GLY A 626 10.93 -21.00 8.53
C GLY A 626 11.52 -21.35 9.89
N TRP A 627 10.77 -21.00 10.94
CA TRP A 627 11.10 -21.36 12.31
C TRP A 627 10.96 -22.86 12.52
N ASP A 628 11.66 -23.40 13.51
CA ASP A 628 11.68 -24.84 13.77
C ASP A 628 10.28 -25.44 14.02
N ASN A 629 9.38 -24.70 14.69
CA ASN A 629 8.01 -25.14 14.95
C ASN A 629 7.11 -25.25 13.71
N GLU A 630 7.54 -24.67 12.57
CA GLU A 630 6.82 -24.76 11.30
C GLU A 630 7.09 -26.10 10.60
N SER A 631 8.14 -26.81 11.00
CA SER A 631 8.65 -28.05 10.38
C SER A 631 8.52 -29.26 11.34
N PRO A 632 8.44 -30.49 10.81
CA PRO A 632 8.41 -30.85 9.39
C PRO A 632 7.00 -30.70 8.78
N GLN A 633 6.94 -30.84 7.46
CA GLN A 633 5.69 -30.99 6.74
C GLN A 633 4.98 -32.28 7.15
N THR A 634 3.67 -32.19 7.40
CA THR A 634 2.81 -33.30 7.81
C THR A 634 1.55 -33.38 6.94
N ARG A 635 0.77 -34.44 7.11
CA ARG A 635 -0.54 -34.64 6.46
C ARG A 635 -1.65 -34.69 7.50
N ILE A 636 -2.72 -33.98 7.21
CA ILE A 636 -3.89 -33.91 8.10
C ILE A 636 -5.17 -34.20 7.31
N SER A 637 -6.19 -34.68 8.03
CA SER A 637 -7.53 -34.84 7.49
C SER A 637 -8.47 -33.87 8.20
N LEU A 638 -9.33 -33.21 7.42
CA LEU A 638 -10.33 -32.28 7.91
C LEU A 638 -11.71 -32.75 7.48
N GLU A 639 -12.62 -32.82 8.45
CA GLU A 639 -14.05 -32.97 8.19
C GLU A 639 -14.62 -31.68 7.56
N PRO A 640 -15.77 -31.73 6.87
CA PRO A 640 -16.43 -30.53 6.38
C PRO A 640 -16.78 -29.57 7.52
N PHE A 641 -16.62 -28.28 7.29
CA PHE A 641 -16.90 -27.24 8.29
C PHE A 641 -17.40 -25.94 7.67
N SER A 642 -18.04 -25.09 8.47
CA SER A 642 -18.40 -23.73 8.06
C SER A 642 -17.74 -22.71 8.96
N ILE A 643 -17.00 -21.76 8.39
CA ILE A 643 -16.27 -20.75 9.15
C ILE A 643 -16.81 -19.35 8.83
N ARG A 644 -16.89 -18.49 9.84
CA ARG A 644 -17.32 -17.10 9.67
C ARG A 644 -16.33 -16.38 8.75
N SER A 645 -16.83 -15.57 7.82
CA SER A 645 -16.02 -14.82 6.84
C SER A 645 -15.14 -13.75 7.49
N GLN A 646 -15.62 -13.13 8.58
CA GLN A 646 -14.96 -12.04 9.28
C GLN A 646 -14.73 -12.40 10.76
N PRO A 647 -13.66 -11.86 11.39
CA PRO A 647 -13.46 -11.97 12.83
C PRO A 647 -14.54 -11.21 13.61
N ILE A 648 -14.67 -11.50 14.91
CA ILE A 648 -15.57 -10.76 15.81
C ILE A 648 -15.10 -9.30 15.93
N THR A 649 -16.03 -8.37 15.80
CA THR A 649 -15.75 -6.93 15.90
C THR A 649 -15.87 -6.40 17.34
N ASN A 650 -15.32 -5.21 17.61
CA ASN A 650 -15.49 -4.52 18.90
C ASN A 650 -16.96 -4.29 19.25
N GLY A 651 -17.79 -3.89 18.28
CA GLY A 651 -19.21 -3.65 18.48
C GLY A 651 -19.98 -4.93 18.85
N GLU A 652 -19.67 -6.05 18.18
CA GLU A 652 -20.24 -7.35 18.52
C GLU A 652 -19.81 -7.82 19.92
N TYR A 653 -18.54 -7.65 20.26
CA TYR A 653 -18.03 -8.01 21.58
C TYR A 653 -18.64 -7.14 22.69
N LEU A 654 -18.85 -5.83 22.44
CA LEU A 654 -19.52 -4.95 23.37
C LEU A 654 -20.97 -5.39 23.62
N ALA A 655 -21.69 -5.79 22.56
CA ALA A 655 -23.04 -6.32 22.69
C ALA A 655 -23.08 -7.62 23.51
N PHE A 656 -22.08 -8.50 23.35
CA PHE A 656 -21.90 -9.69 24.19
C PHE A 656 -21.73 -9.33 25.67
N LEU A 657 -20.86 -8.38 26.01
CA LEU A 657 -20.66 -7.96 27.40
C LEU A 657 -21.93 -7.36 28.00
N GLN A 658 -22.67 -6.55 27.23
CA GLN A 658 -23.94 -5.97 27.64
C GLN A 658 -25.00 -7.05 27.91
N ALA A 659 -25.10 -8.06 27.04
CA ALA A 659 -26.01 -9.19 27.22
C ALA A 659 -25.66 -10.04 28.45
N LEU A 660 -24.37 -10.27 28.71
CA LEU A 660 -23.91 -10.96 29.91
C LEU A 660 -24.26 -10.16 31.16
N SER A 661 -23.93 -8.87 31.23
CA SER A 661 -24.26 -8.07 32.41
C SER A 661 -25.76 -8.00 32.70
N ALA A 662 -26.60 -7.95 31.66
CA ALA A 662 -28.04 -7.99 31.82
C ALA A 662 -28.56 -9.34 32.36
N SER A 663 -27.86 -10.45 32.12
CA SER A 663 -28.30 -11.80 32.51
C SER A 663 -27.64 -12.35 33.77
N SER A 664 -26.33 -12.14 33.96
CA SER A 664 -25.52 -12.67 35.07
C SER A 664 -25.08 -11.60 36.08
N GLY A 665 -25.19 -10.31 35.75
CA GLY A 665 -24.76 -9.20 36.60
C GLY A 665 -23.24 -8.96 36.69
N SER A 666 -22.39 -9.79 36.07
CA SER A 666 -20.93 -9.62 36.06
C SER A 666 -20.31 -9.95 34.71
N VAL A 667 -19.26 -9.19 34.37
CA VAL A 667 -18.38 -9.36 33.21
C VAL A 667 -16.91 -9.36 33.61
N ASP A 668 -16.61 -9.67 34.87
CA ASP A 668 -15.27 -9.56 35.43
C ASP A 668 -14.27 -10.42 34.64
N GLY A 669 -13.15 -9.82 34.24
CA GLY A 669 -12.13 -10.46 33.42
C GLY A 669 -12.47 -10.61 31.92
N LEU A 670 -13.66 -10.17 31.48
CA LEU A 670 -14.06 -10.24 30.07
C LEU A 670 -13.85 -8.92 29.30
N VAL A 671 -13.63 -7.80 29.99
CA VAL A 671 -13.30 -6.53 29.31
C VAL A 671 -11.89 -6.63 28.69
N PRO A 672 -11.73 -6.34 27.39
CA PRO A 672 -10.42 -6.41 26.73
C PRO A 672 -9.42 -5.37 27.24
N GLN A 673 -8.15 -5.74 27.41
CA GLN A 673 -7.07 -4.78 27.74
C GLN A 673 -6.69 -3.87 26.58
N SER A 674 -7.18 -4.17 25.37
CA SER A 674 -7.09 -3.29 24.21
C SER A 674 -8.04 -2.08 24.30
N TRP A 675 -8.96 -2.05 25.28
CA TRP A 675 -9.92 -0.96 25.47
C TRP A 675 -9.50 -0.02 26.62
N ILE A 676 -10.07 1.18 26.61
CA ILE A 676 -9.94 2.18 27.68
C ILE A 676 -11.29 2.86 27.92
N SER A 677 -11.63 3.17 29.17
CA SER A 677 -12.83 3.95 29.48
C SER A 677 -12.65 5.41 29.05
N LEU A 678 -13.62 5.98 28.34
CA LEU A 678 -13.62 7.38 27.91
C LEU A 678 -14.41 8.31 28.85
N GLY A 679 -15.16 7.75 29.82
CA GLY A 679 -15.96 8.50 30.80
C GLY A 679 -15.40 8.42 32.23
N GLN A 680 -15.64 9.48 33.04
CA GLN A 680 -15.26 9.54 34.46
C GLN A 680 -16.34 9.01 35.44
N ASP A 681 -17.59 8.91 35.00
CA ASP A 681 -18.73 8.50 35.84
C ASP A 681 -19.71 7.63 35.04
N SER A 682 -19.80 6.33 35.38
CA SER A 682 -21.05 5.60 35.19
C SER A 682 -21.14 4.43 36.16
N ALA A 683 -22.21 4.40 36.95
CA ALA A 683 -22.52 3.37 37.94
C ALA A 683 -22.72 1.95 37.34
N SER A 684 -22.46 1.75 36.05
CA SER A 684 -22.18 0.45 35.46
C SER A 684 -21.00 0.59 34.48
N LEU A 685 -20.00 -0.28 34.61
CA LEU A 685 -18.83 -0.36 33.72
C LEU A 685 -19.23 -0.50 32.23
N LEU A 686 -20.43 -1.01 31.94
CA LEU A 686 -20.89 -1.36 30.59
C LEU A 686 -21.89 -0.37 29.97
N ALA A 687 -22.37 0.60 30.75
CA ALA A 687 -23.07 1.77 30.25
C ALA A 687 -22.11 2.89 29.83
N GLY A 688 -20.81 2.74 30.13
CA GLY A 688 -19.75 3.67 29.77
C GLY A 688 -19.37 3.61 28.28
N ASP A 689 -18.77 4.69 27.79
CA ASP A 689 -18.19 4.77 26.44
C ASP A 689 -16.76 4.21 26.49
N TYR A 690 -16.47 3.21 25.65
CA TYR A 690 -15.14 2.61 25.54
C TYR A 690 -14.44 3.10 24.28
N GLY A 691 -13.14 3.36 24.38
CA GLY A 691 -12.26 3.62 23.27
C GLY A 691 -11.31 2.45 23.03
N VAL A 692 -10.85 2.27 21.79
CA VAL A 692 -9.79 1.31 21.45
C VAL A 692 -8.43 1.98 21.61
N ARG A 693 -7.49 1.36 22.33
CA ARG A 693 -6.12 1.85 22.49
C ARG A 693 -5.37 1.76 21.16
N THR A 694 -4.87 2.89 20.66
CA THR A 694 -3.96 2.93 19.50
C THR A 694 -2.85 3.95 19.75
N VAL A 695 -1.77 3.89 18.98
CA VAL A 695 -0.72 4.93 19.03
C VAL A 695 -1.13 6.22 18.34
N VAL A 696 -2.32 6.31 17.77
CA VAL A 696 -2.82 7.46 16.99
C VAL A 696 -4.12 8.03 17.57
N GLY A 697 -4.44 7.67 18.81
CA GLY A 697 -5.64 8.12 19.55
C GLY A 697 -6.46 6.97 20.13
N THR A 698 -7.58 7.31 20.76
CA THR A 698 -8.48 6.34 21.41
C THR A 698 -9.90 6.46 20.84
N PRO A 699 -10.17 6.00 19.60
CA PRO A 699 -11.49 6.13 18.98
C PRO A 699 -12.56 5.40 19.77
N SER A 700 -13.70 6.08 19.99
CA SER A 700 -14.88 5.49 20.65
C SER A 700 -15.47 4.37 19.80
N ILE A 701 -15.74 3.24 20.45
CA ILE A 701 -16.43 2.09 19.87
C ILE A 701 -17.87 2.45 19.51
N ASN A 702 -18.51 3.37 20.25
CA ASN A 702 -19.92 3.68 20.09
C ASN A 702 -20.19 4.66 18.94
N SER A 703 -19.22 5.51 18.58
CA SER A 703 -19.44 6.60 17.62
C SER A 703 -18.57 6.55 16.37
N THR A 704 -17.57 5.67 16.30
CA THR A 704 -16.61 5.61 15.19
C THR A 704 -16.55 4.23 14.54
N GLU A 705 -15.83 4.13 13.42
CA GLU A 705 -15.53 2.88 12.73
C GLU A 705 -14.76 1.86 13.58
N ALA A 706 -14.22 2.25 14.72
CA ALA A 706 -13.58 1.33 15.66
C ALA A 706 -14.54 0.22 16.14
N ALA A 707 -15.85 0.45 16.11
CA ALA A 707 -16.86 -0.59 16.34
C ALA A 707 -16.75 -1.76 15.36
N LEU A 708 -16.28 -1.51 14.14
CA LEU A 708 -16.16 -2.49 13.06
C LEU A 708 -14.78 -3.14 12.99
N TRP A 709 -13.84 -2.71 13.83
CA TRP A 709 -12.51 -3.32 13.88
C TRP A 709 -12.58 -4.67 14.60
N PRO A 710 -11.70 -5.63 14.25
CA PRO A 710 -11.56 -6.87 15.00
C PRO A 710 -11.25 -6.58 16.48
N VAL A 711 -11.99 -7.22 17.39
CA VAL A 711 -11.72 -7.09 18.83
C VAL A 711 -10.44 -7.82 19.19
N CYS A 712 -9.53 -7.17 19.92
CA CYS A 712 -8.31 -7.82 20.42
C CYS A 712 -8.51 -8.29 21.86
N VAL A 713 -8.44 -9.61 22.09
CA VAL A 713 -8.78 -10.30 23.34
C VAL A 713 -7.77 -11.40 23.69
N SER A 714 -7.79 -11.88 24.93
CA SER A 714 -7.13 -13.15 25.30
C SER A 714 -7.87 -14.37 24.75
N GLN A 715 -7.20 -15.52 24.72
CA GLN A 715 -7.84 -16.78 24.33
C GLN A 715 -9.00 -17.16 25.26
N LYS A 716 -8.87 -16.94 26.58
CA LYS A 716 -9.96 -17.15 27.55
C LYS A 716 -11.20 -16.34 27.19
N GLN A 717 -11.02 -15.07 26.83
CA GLN A 717 -12.08 -14.17 26.42
C GLN A 717 -12.73 -14.57 25.09
N ALA A 718 -11.92 -15.01 24.11
CA ALA A 718 -12.41 -15.54 22.83
C ALA A 718 -13.28 -16.80 23.04
N ASN A 719 -12.84 -17.74 23.87
CA ASN A 719 -13.60 -18.95 24.20
C ASN A 719 -14.89 -18.67 24.97
N ALA A 720 -14.88 -17.68 25.87
CA ALA A 720 -16.10 -17.26 26.58
C ALA A 720 -17.17 -16.76 25.59
N TYR A 721 -16.78 -15.93 24.62
CA TYR A 721 -17.67 -15.49 23.55
C TYR A 721 -18.15 -16.67 22.69
N ALA A 722 -17.23 -17.52 22.23
CA ALA A 722 -17.57 -18.67 21.39
C ALA A 722 -18.61 -19.58 22.08
N THR A 723 -18.38 -19.90 23.35
CA THR A 723 -19.31 -20.69 24.18
C THR A 723 -20.67 -20.01 24.32
N TRP A 724 -20.69 -18.71 24.61
CA TRP A 724 -21.93 -17.93 24.73
C TRP A 724 -22.73 -17.94 23.41
N SER A 725 -22.05 -17.85 22.27
CA SER A 725 -22.67 -17.91 20.95
C SER A 725 -23.09 -19.33 20.49
N GLY A 726 -22.77 -20.37 21.28
CA GLY A 726 -23.02 -21.77 20.91
C GLY A 726 -22.14 -22.27 19.76
N LYS A 727 -20.95 -21.68 19.59
CA LYS A 727 -19.96 -21.99 18.54
C LYS A 727 -18.62 -22.38 19.18
N ARG A 728 -17.60 -22.58 18.36
CA ARG A 728 -16.22 -22.82 18.81
C ARG A 728 -15.22 -22.00 18.01
N LEU A 729 -13.97 -21.98 18.47
CA LEU A 729 -12.82 -21.49 17.71
C LEU A 729 -12.37 -22.54 16.68
N PRO A 730 -11.82 -22.14 15.53
CA PRO A 730 -11.24 -23.07 14.56
C PRO A 730 -9.97 -23.71 15.12
N THR A 731 -9.66 -24.93 14.72
CA THR A 731 -8.31 -25.48 14.84
C THR A 731 -7.35 -24.74 13.90
N GLU A 732 -6.05 -24.78 14.20
CA GLU A 732 -4.98 -24.27 13.33
C GLU A 732 -5.10 -24.81 11.90
N ALA A 733 -5.40 -26.10 11.78
CA ALA A 733 -5.63 -26.79 10.52
C ALA A 733 -6.82 -26.26 9.72
N GLU A 734 -7.99 -26.13 10.36
CA GLU A 734 -9.20 -25.59 9.73
C GLU A 734 -8.96 -24.15 9.25
N TRP A 735 -8.28 -23.34 10.07
CA TRP A 735 -7.98 -21.96 9.73
C TRP A 735 -7.06 -21.85 8.51
N ILE A 736 -5.95 -22.61 8.48
CA ILE A 736 -4.99 -22.58 7.38
C ILE A 736 -5.63 -23.09 6.09
N HIS A 737 -6.41 -24.17 6.15
CA HIS A 737 -7.17 -24.66 5.00
C HIS A 737 -8.11 -23.59 4.47
N ALA A 738 -8.88 -22.96 5.37
CA ALA A 738 -9.83 -21.93 5.00
C ALA A 738 -9.16 -20.72 4.33
N SER A 739 -8.09 -20.21 4.94
CA SER A 739 -7.31 -19.07 4.45
C SER A 739 -6.69 -19.37 3.09
N ARG A 740 -5.94 -20.48 2.96
CA ARG A 740 -5.23 -20.86 1.72
C ARG A 740 -6.22 -21.05 0.58
N THR A 741 -7.27 -21.84 0.81
CA THR A 741 -8.27 -22.16 -0.21
C THR A 741 -9.06 -20.93 -0.63
N TYR A 742 -9.41 -20.03 0.31
CA TYR A 742 -10.10 -18.78 0.00
C TYR A 742 -9.26 -17.85 -0.87
N HIS A 743 -7.99 -17.61 -0.50
CA HIS A 743 -7.14 -16.71 -1.29
C HIS A 743 -6.83 -17.29 -2.66
N LEU A 744 -6.61 -18.59 -2.78
CA LEU A 744 -6.43 -19.26 -4.06
C LEU A 744 -7.69 -19.15 -4.93
N ALA A 745 -8.87 -19.40 -4.36
CA ALA A 745 -10.13 -19.25 -5.06
C ALA A 745 -10.38 -17.80 -5.50
N ARG A 746 -10.13 -16.81 -4.62
CA ARG A 746 -10.19 -15.38 -4.93
C ARG A 746 -9.22 -15.01 -6.06
N ALA A 747 -8.04 -15.65 -6.07
CA ALA A 747 -7.02 -15.51 -7.10
C ALA A 747 -7.29 -16.33 -8.37
N LEU A 748 -8.33 -17.16 -8.45
CA LEU A 748 -8.77 -17.87 -9.67
C LEU A 748 -10.10 -17.37 -10.24
N ALA A 749 -11.04 -16.91 -9.40
CA ALA A 749 -12.33 -16.31 -9.79
C ALA A 749 -12.25 -15.13 -10.79
N THR A 750 -12.84 -15.28 -11.98
CA THR A 750 -12.87 -14.26 -13.03
C THR A 750 -14.08 -13.32 -12.90
N GLY A 751 -13.88 -12.04 -12.59
CA GLY A 751 -14.95 -11.02 -12.58
C GLY A 751 -15.70 -10.84 -11.24
N GLY A 752 -16.33 -9.67 -11.07
CA GLY A 752 -16.89 -9.19 -9.80
C GLY A 752 -18.12 -9.95 -9.27
N ASP A 753 -18.82 -10.70 -10.11
CA ASP A 753 -20.08 -11.39 -9.77
C ASP A 753 -19.87 -12.67 -8.92
N HIS A 754 -18.63 -13.19 -8.85
CA HIS A 754 -18.31 -14.42 -8.12
C HIS A 754 -18.10 -14.24 -6.62
N LYS A 755 -17.84 -13.01 -6.15
CA LYS A 755 -17.82 -12.69 -4.70
C LYS A 755 -19.15 -13.07 -4.02
N ALA A 756 -20.27 -12.96 -4.76
CA ALA A 756 -21.60 -13.36 -4.29
C ALA A 756 -21.84 -14.89 -4.30
N GLY A 757 -20.95 -15.69 -4.91
CA GLY A 757 -21.08 -17.14 -5.03
C GLY A 757 -20.68 -17.91 -3.77
N PHE A 758 -19.58 -17.52 -3.12
CA PHE A 758 -19.11 -18.12 -1.86
C PHE A 758 -20.13 -17.91 -0.72
N GLU A 759 -20.85 -16.79 -0.76
CA GLU A 759 -21.85 -16.41 0.24
C GLU A 759 -23.24 -17.04 -0.01
N LYS A 760 -23.50 -17.62 -1.20
CA LYS A 760 -24.75 -18.31 -1.55
C LYS A 760 -24.71 -19.82 -1.27
N GLY A 761 -23.74 -20.28 -0.48
CA GLY A 761 -23.69 -21.65 0.06
C GLY A 761 -23.02 -22.70 -0.82
N LYS A 762 -22.28 -22.30 -1.87
CA LYS A 762 -21.34 -23.20 -2.58
C LYS A 762 -20.04 -23.31 -1.78
N SER A 763 -19.46 -24.51 -1.70
CA SER A 763 -18.15 -24.72 -1.09
C SER A 763 -17.06 -24.00 -1.89
N VAL A 764 -16.06 -23.47 -1.19
CA VAL A 764 -14.89 -22.87 -1.85
C VAL A 764 -14.05 -23.96 -2.52
N ASP A 765 -13.94 -25.14 -1.90
CA ASP A 765 -13.26 -26.31 -2.44
C ASP A 765 -13.89 -26.75 -3.76
N GLY A 766 -15.23 -26.88 -3.82
CA GLY A 766 -15.94 -27.28 -5.04
C GLY A 766 -15.79 -26.27 -6.18
N PHE A 767 -15.70 -24.98 -5.86
CA PHE A 767 -15.35 -23.96 -6.85
C PHE A 767 -13.93 -24.13 -7.36
N LEU A 768 -12.97 -24.27 -6.46
CA LEU A 768 -11.56 -24.45 -6.81
C LEU A 768 -11.36 -25.71 -7.67
N ASP A 769 -11.99 -26.82 -7.30
CA ASP A 769 -12.01 -28.07 -8.06
C ASP A 769 -12.56 -27.89 -9.47
N GLN A 770 -13.65 -27.13 -9.61
CA GLN A 770 -14.25 -26.84 -10.91
C GLN A 770 -13.30 -26.03 -11.80
N GLU A 771 -12.63 -25.01 -11.25
CA GLU A 771 -11.64 -24.20 -11.96
C GLU A 771 -10.39 -25.00 -12.34
N LEU A 772 -9.89 -25.86 -11.44
CA LEU A 772 -8.73 -26.71 -11.68
C LEU A 772 -9.00 -27.74 -12.80
N LYS A 773 -10.18 -28.36 -12.79
CA LYS A 773 -10.62 -29.30 -13.83
C LYS A 773 -10.77 -28.65 -15.21
N GLN A 774 -10.98 -27.34 -15.27
CA GLN A 774 -11.13 -26.57 -16.52
C GLN A 774 -9.79 -26.13 -17.16
N GLY A 775 -8.63 -26.48 -16.58
CA GLY A 775 -7.34 -26.43 -17.29
C GLY A 775 -6.12 -25.85 -16.54
N SER A 776 -6.12 -25.81 -15.21
CA SER A 776 -5.12 -25.04 -14.43
C SER A 776 -4.22 -25.84 -13.49
N THR A 777 -3.83 -27.07 -13.85
CA THR A 777 -3.16 -28.04 -12.95
C THR A 777 -1.67 -27.80 -12.64
N GLU A 778 -0.94 -26.99 -13.40
CA GLU A 778 0.52 -26.85 -13.22
C GLU A 778 1.00 -25.84 -12.15
N VAL A 779 0.10 -25.12 -11.46
CA VAL A 779 0.48 -23.94 -10.63
C VAL A 779 0.69 -24.25 -9.14
N LEU A 780 0.24 -25.41 -8.65
CA LEU A 780 0.13 -25.71 -7.20
C LEU A 780 1.24 -26.65 -6.66
N GLN A 781 2.41 -26.69 -7.30
CA GLN A 781 3.50 -27.60 -6.91
C GLN A 781 4.82 -26.89 -6.56
N GLN A 782 4.81 -25.56 -6.41
CA GLN A 782 6.04 -24.78 -6.21
C GLN A 782 6.08 -24.14 -4.82
N PRO A 783 7.29 -23.83 -4.28
CA PRO A 783 7.50 -23.24 -2.94
C PRO A 783 6.72 -21.93 -2.65
N TYR A 784 6.04 -21.36 -3.64
CA TYR A 784 5.02 -20.31 -3.51
C TYR A 784 3.74 -20.74 -2.79
N ASP A 785 3.53 -22.04 -2.53
CA ASP A 785 2.39 -22.56 -1.74
C ASP A 785 2.35 -22.05 -0.30
N VAL A 786 3.49 -21.59 0.24
CA VAL A 786 3.63 -21.21 1.64
C VAL A 786 3.22 -19.75 1.88
N PHE A 787 3.42 -18.86 0.90
CA PHE A 787 3.05 -17.44 1.04
C PHE A 787 1.79 -17.13 0.24
N VAL A 788 0.83 -16.49 0.89
CA VAL A 788 -0.43 -16.09 0.25
C VAL A 788 -0.44 -14.58 0.03
N PRO A 789 -0.44 -14.09 -1.23
CA PRO A 789 -0.56 -12.67 -1.50
C PRO A 789 -1.92 -12.15 -1.02
N SER A 790 -1.91 -11.04 -0.28
CA SER A 790 -3.12 -10.43 0.24
C SER A 790 -3.04 -8.91 0.27
N ASP A 791 -4.20 -8.27 0.22
CA ASP A 791 -4.38 -6.84 0.46
C ASP A 791 -4.54 -6.48 1.94
N ALA A 792 -4.20 -7.44 2.81
CA ALA A 792 -4.23 -7.37 4.25
C ALA A 792 -3.62 -6.10 4.85
N ASN A 793 -4.18 -5.67 5.97
CA ASN A 793 -3.60 -4.63 6.81
C ASN A 793 -2.49 -5.26 7.65
N VAL A 794 -1.25 -5.19 7.18
CA VAL A 794 -0.02 -5.70 7.80
C VAL A 794 1.10 -4.69 7.54
N ASP A 795 2.31 -4.88 8.11
CA ASP A 795 3.51 -4.12 7.70
C ASP A 795 3.36 -2.59 7.86
N LEU A 796 2.56 -2.15 8.84
CA LEU A 796 2.20 -0.75 9.08
C LEU A 796 1.49 -0.08 7.88
N ALA A 797 0.76 -0.85 7.07
CA ALA A 797 -0.13 -0.31 6.04
C ALA A 797 -1.18 0.65 6.63
N SER A 798 -1.55 0.44 7.89
CA SER A 798 -2.19 1.40 8.79
C SER A 798 -1.59 1.22 10.20
N TRP A 799 -1.63 2.27 11.01
CA TRP A 799 -1.14 2.26 12.41
C TRP A 799 -2.22 1.82 13.43
N HIS A 800 -3.30 1.23 12.94
CA HIS A 800 -4.42 0.68 13.69
C HIS A 800 -5.10 -0.42 12.87
N PRO A 801 -5.96 -1.25 13.50
CA PRO A 801 -6.83 -2.17 12.78
C PRO A 801 -7.74 -1.44 11.77
N ARG A 802 -8.18 -2.14 10.73
CA ARG A 802 -9.18 -1.63 9.78
C ARG A 802 -10.54 -2.26 10.06
N PRO A 803 -11.65 -1.60 9.65
CA PRO A 803 -12.96 -2.24 9.64
C PRO A 803 -12.90 -3.59 8.93
N VAL A 804 -13.57 -4.60 9.49
CA VAL A 804 -13.79 -5.88 8.81
C VAL A 804 -14.47 -5.62 7.47
N ALA A 805 -14.10 -6.36 6.43
CA ALA A 805 -14.59 -6.09 5.09
C ALA A 805 -16.12 -6.27 5.03
N THR A 806 -16.80 -5.38 4.29
CA THR A 806 -18.24 -5.48 4.06
C THR A 806 -18.59 -6.54 3.00
N ASP A 807 -17.62 -6.95 2.20
CA ASP A 807 -17.72 -7.98 1.15
C ASP A 807 -16.58 -9.02 1.23
N GLY A 808 -16.91 -10.31 1.20
CA GLY A 808 -15.94 -11.41 1.25
C GLY A 808 -15.35 -11.69 2.63
N ALA A 809 -14.30 -12.54 2.68
CA ALA A 809 -13.55 -12.88 3.88
C ALA A 809 -12.20 -12.16 3.98
N THR A 810 -11.77 -11.90 5.22
CA THR A 810 -10.47 -11.33 5.54
C THR A 810 -9.80 -12.24 6.57
N PHE A 811 -8.81 -13.03 6.16
CA PHE A 811 -8.06 -13.95 7.03
C PHE A 811 -6.72 -13.39 7.51
N LEU A 812 -6.10 -12.45 6.77
CA LEU A 812 -4.76 -11.96 7.10
C LEU A 812 -4.82 -10.51 7.58
N GLY A 813 -3.96 -10.19 8.55
CA GLY A 813 -3.75 -8.83 9.05
C GLY A 813 -4.81 -8.31 10.00
N SER A 814 -4.65 -7.06 10.41
CA SER A 814 -5.37 -6.37 11.49
C SER A 814 -5.18 -6.99 12.88
N ALA A 815 -5.34 -8.30 13.07
CA ALA A 815 -5.03 -8.97 14.32
C ALA A 815 -4.79 -10.46 14.07
N TRP A 816 -3.90 -11.06 14.85
CA TRP A 816 -3.74 -12.51 14.91
C TRP A 816 -5.06 -13.18 15.28
N GLU A 817 -5.29 -14.43 14.89
CA GLU A 817 -6.54 -15.12 15.20
C GLU A 817 -6.34 -16.33 16.08
N TRP A 818 -7.00 -16.35 17.23
CA TRP A 818 -6.98 -17.47 18.15
C TRP A 818 -7.55 -18.73 17.51
N THR A 819 -6.80 -19.82 17.65
CA THR A 819 -7.25 -21.17 17.34
C THR A 819 -7.59 -21.92 18.64
N SER A 820 -8.29 -23.04 18.50
CA SER A 820 -8.46 -24.02 19.58
C SER A 820 -7.26 -24.97 19.73
N THR A 821 -6.22 -24.84 18.90
CA THR A 821 -5.07 -25.74 18.88
C THR A 821 -4.04 -25.32 19.93
N PRO A 822 -3.77 -26.16 20.94
CA PRO A 822 -2.66 -25.93 21.85
C PRO A 822 -1.30 -25.92 21.13
N PHE A 823 -0.30 -25.22 21.66
CA PHE A 823 1.03 -25.16 21.02
C PHE A 823 1.87 -26.40 21.32
N TYR A 824 1.98 -27.29 20.32
CA TYR A 824 2.66 -28.59 20.38
C TYR A 824 3.60 -28.81 19.20
N PRO A 825 4.63 -29.67 19.36
CA PRO A 825 5.49 -30.06 18.26
C PRO A 825 4.70 -30.85 17.20
N TYR A 826 5.04 -30.65 15.93
CA TYR A 826 4.62 -31.58 14.89
C TYR A 826 5.34 -32.92 15.04
N ASP A 827 4.73 -33.98 14.51
CA ASP A 827 5.36 -35.30 14.47
C ASP A 827 6.67 -35.24 13.68
N GLY A 828 7.78 -35.55 14.36
CA GLY A 828 9.12 -35.46 13.78
C GLY A 828 9.78 -34.08 13.93
N PHE A 829 9.20 -33.16 14.72
CA PHE A 829 9.83 -31.90 15.11
C PHE A 829 11.26 -32.10 15.64
N LYS A 830 12.15 -31.18 15.28
CA LYS A 830 13.49 -31.08 15.82
C LYS A 830 13.75 -29.62 16.23
N PRO A 831 14.23 -29.37 17.45
CA PRO A 831 14.56 -28.02 17.89
C PRO A 831 15.74 -27.47 17.09
N SER A 832 15.68 -26.19 16.73
CA SER A 832 16.78 -25.51 16.02
C SER A 832 18.12 -25.77 16.72
N ALA A 833 19.15 -26.13 15.96
CA ALA A 833 20.52 -26.22 16.47
C ALA A 833 21.10 -24.84 16.78
N MET A 834 20.69 -23.80 16.03
CA MET A 834 21.13 -22.41 16.19
C MET A 834 20.39 -21.68 17.32
N TYR A 835 19.13 -22.03 17.58
CA TYR A 835 18.33 -21.47 18.67
C TYR A 835 17.38 -22.52 19.31
N PRO A 836 17.93 -23.48 20.09
CA PRO A 836 17.16 -24.64 20.57
C PRO A 836 15.94 -24.32 21.44
N GLY A 837 16.02 -23.26 22.25
CA GLY A 837 14.96 -22.84 23.17
C GLY A 837 13.88 -21.96 22.55
N TYR A 838 13.94 -21.66 21.24
CA TYR A 838 12.97 -20.75 20.61
C TYR A 838 11.52 -21.26 20.69
N SER A 839 11.31 -22.54 20.33
CA SER A 839 9.97 -23.16 20.36
C SER A 839 9.83 -24.24 21.41
N ALA A 840 10.86 -25.08 21.58
CA ALA A 840 10.76 -26.32 22.35
C ALA A 840 10.39 -26.09 23.82
N ASP A 841 10.88 -25.00 24.41
CA ASP A 841 10.63 -24.63 25.80
C ASP A 841 9.18 -24.21 26.07
N PHE A 842 8.43 -23.88 25.01
CA PHE A 842 7.04 -23.39 25.10
C PHE A 842 6.01 -24.46 24.76
N PHE A 843 6.44 -25.67 24.36
CA PHE A 843 5.50 -26.75 24.13
C PHE A 843 4.91 -27.22 25.44
N ASP A 844 3.57 -27.25 25.49
CA ASP A 844 2.89 -27.68 26.68
C ASP A 844 3.06 -29.21 26.87
N PRO A 845 3.04 -29.75 28.10
CA PRO A 845 3.30 -31.19 28.31
C PRO A 845 2.16 -32.12 27.85
N ILE A 846 0.89 -31.68 27.93
CA ILE A 846 -0.31 -32.49 27.62
C ILE A 846 -1.34 -31.67 26.85
N ALA A 847 -1.62 -32.05 25.60
CA ALA A 847 -2.48 -31.27 24.70
C ALA A 847 -3.93 -31.43 25.12
N ASP A 848 -4.47 -30.46 25.85
CA ASP A 848 -5.85 -30.47 26.32
C ASP A 848 -6.46 -29.07 26.42
N LYS A 849 -7.67 -29.01 26.99
CA LYS A 849 -8.44 -27.77 27.15
C LYS A 849 -7.85 -26.80 28.20
N ASP A 850 -6.88 -27.25 28.97
CA ASP A 850 -6.23 -26.52 30.07
C ASP A 850 -4.74 -26.25 29.77
N SER A 851 -4.28 -26.52 28.54
CA SER A 851 -2.98 -26.11 28.00
C SER A 851 -2.69 -24.62 28.24
N THR A 852 -1.41 -24.30 28.41
CA THR A 852 -0.96 -22.94 28.75
C THR A 852 -0.93 -22.08 27.50
N HIS A 853 -0.46 -22.61 26.37
CA HIS A 853 -0.21 -21.89 25.13
C HIS A 853 -1.13 -22.37 24.01
N TYR A 854 -1.65 -21.42 23.24
CA TYR A 854 -2.48 -21.69 22.07
C TYR A 854 -1.92 -20.99 20.84
N VAL A 855 -2.08 -21.64 19.69
CA VAL A 855 -1.63 -21.12 18.40
C VAL A 855 -2.54 -19.98 17.94
N VAL A 856 -1.93 -18.94 17.38
CA VAL A 856 -2.61 -17.87 16.65
C VAL A 856 -2.08 -17.74 15.22
N GLN A 857 -2.95 -17.34 14.30
CA GLN A 857 -2.67 -17.32 12.85
C GLN A 857 -2.96 -15.96 12.19
N GLY A 858 -2.35 -15.67 11.04
CA GLY A 858 -2.75 -14.56 10.14
C GLY A 858 -2.08 -13.19 10.30
N GLY A 859 -1.39 -12.91 11.41
CA GLY A 859 -0.69 -11.64 11.61
C GLY A 859 -1.58 -10.46 11.99
N SER A 860 -1.01 -9.46 12.66
CA SER A 860 -1.67 -8.18 12.98
C SER A 860 -1.29 -7.05 12.00
N TYR A 861 -1.84 -5.85 12.21
CA TYR A 861 -1.51 -4.66 11.40
C TYR A 861 -0.05 -4.23 11.45
N VAL A 862 0.73 -4.77 12.38
CA VAL A 862 2.15 -4.46 12.55
C VAL A 862 3.06 -5.67 12.34
N THR A 863 2.49 -6.85 12.12
CA THR A 863 3.30 -8.01 11.74
C THR A 863 3.89 -7.76 10.36
N HIS A 864 5.20 -7.99 10.21
CA HIS A 864 5.88 -7.84 8.93
C HIS A 864 5.26 -8.75 7.87
N ARG A 865 5.08 -8.26 6.63
CA ARG A 865 4.36 -8.97 5.56
C ARG A 865 4.88 -10.39 5.28
N ARG A 866 6.19 -10.60 5.40
CA ARG A 866 6.82 -11.93 5.24
C ARG A 866 6.33 -12.93 6.30
N ILE A 867 6.02 -12.48 7.50
CA ILE A 867 5.51 -13.34 8.56
C ILE A 867 4.01 -13.53 8.36
N ALA A 868 3.25 -12.44 8.23
CA ALA A 868 1.79 -12.51 8.14
C ALA A 868 1.27 -13.28 6.90
N HIS A 869 1.98 -13.22 5.78
CA HIS A 869 1.57 -13.94 4.57
C HIS A 869 1.99 -15.41 4.55
N ARG A 870 2.87 -15.85 5.47
CA ARG A 870 3.35 -17.23 5.55
C ARG A 870 2.30 -18.10 6.24
N GLN A 871 1.66 -19.00 5.49
CA GLN A 871 0.60 -19.88 6.00
C GLN A 871 1.10 -20.94 6.99
N THR A 872 2.41 -21.20 7.03
CA THR A 872 3.02 -22.14 7.97
C THR A 872 3.47 -21.50 9.27
N PHE A 873 3.49 -20.16 9.34
CA PHE A 873 3.98 -19.46 10.53
C PHE A 873 3.07 -19.73 11.72
N ARG A 874 3.66 -20.16 12.84
CA ARG A 874 2.92 -20.46 14.06
C ARG A 874 3.35 -19.48 15.13
N ASN A 875 2.48 -18.53 15.44
CA ASN A 875 2.65 -17.71 16.63
C ASN A 875 1.88 -18.37 17.79
N TRP A 876 2.27 -18.09 19.02
CA TRP A 876 1.62 -18.66 20.19
C TRP A 876 1.67 -17.69 21.36
N TYR A 877 0.67 -17.79 22.23
CA TYR A 877 0.60 -16.99 23.44
C TYR A 877 -0.09 -17.76 24.55
N GLN A 878 0.20 -17.37 25.79
CA GLN A 878 -0.47 -17.94 26.94
C GLN A 878 -1.98 -17.63 26.90
N ARG A 879 -2.80 -18.61 27.29
CA ARG A 879 -4.26 -18.60 27.25
C ARG A 879 -4.87 -17.34 27.90
N GLY A 880 -4.27 -16.90 29.00
CA GLY A 880 -4.72 -15.74 29.78
C GLY A 880 -4.04 -14.42 29.44
N TYR A 881 -3.10 -14.38 28.50
CA TYR A 881 -2.33 -13.17 28.21
C TYR A 881 -3.20 -12.18 27.41
N PRO A 882 -3.53 -10.98 27.96
CA PRO A 882 -4.60 -10.15 27.42
C PRO A 882 -4.14 -9.02 26.50
N TYR A 883 -2.83 -8.79 26.39
CA TYR A 883 -2.27 -7.61 25.72
C TYR A 883 -1.99 -7.81 24.23
N VAL A 884 -2.05 -9.05 23.75
CA VAL A 884 -1.72 -9.37 22.36
C VAL A 884 -2.72 -8.78 21.39
N LEU A 885 -2.23 -8.46 20.19
CA LEU A 885 -3.04 -8.03 19.06
C LEU A 885 -3.70 -9.25 18.40
N ALA A 886 -4.54 -9.96 19.17
CA ALA A 886 -5.18 -11.20 18.75
C ALA A 886 -6.71 -11.12 18.86
N THR A 887 -7.40 -11.35 17.75
CA THR A 887 -8.84 -11.52 17.60
C THR A 887 -9.21 -12.99 17.44
N PHE A 888 -10.44 -13.28 17.03
CA PHE A 888 -10.90 -14.64 16.79
C PHE A 888 -12.06 -14.66 15.79
N ARG A 889 -12.25 -15.81 15.16
CA ARG A 889 -13.44 -16.13 14.34
C ARG A 889 -14.11 -17.41 14.84
N LEU A 890 -15.34 -17.61 14.38
CA LEU A 890 -16.16 -18.74 14.80
C LEU A 890 -16.29 -19.77 13.66
N ILE A 891 -16.49 -21.01 14.07
CA ILE A 891 -16.76 -22.16 13.20
C ILE A 891 -17.99 -22.91 13.71
N GLU A 892 -18.76 -23.48 12.78
CA GLU A 892 -19.96 -24.30 12.95
C GLU A 892 -19.75 -25.76 12.55
#